data_AF-A0A2D4I178-F1
#
_entry.id   AF-A0A2D4I178-F1
#
_cell.length_a   1.000
_cell.length_b   1.000
_cell.length_c   1.000
_cell.angle_alpha   90.00
_cell.angle_beta   90.00
_cell.angle_gamma   90.00
#
_symmetry.space_group_name_H-M   'P 1'
#
loop_
_entity.id
_entity.type
_entity.pdbx_description
1 polymer ?
#
loop_
_entity_poly.entity_id
_entity_poly.type
_entity_poly.pdbx_seq_one_letter_code
_entity_poly.pdbx_strand_id
1 'polypeptide(L)'
;SLNKELEITKEKFHTIEQAWEQTAKLGDNATDKATKFITNSEIVSISKKITMLEMKELNERQRAEHCQRMYEHLRNTLKQAEERNFELETKFAELTKINLEAQKVEQSLRDELSNSVSKGISDVDKHQIMELEKSETELKIEISKLKELSDIAKAQVTALENRQQSRDKEVESLRMQILDYQVQSDEKILIAKLHQHIVALQVSEATAITKLAAATSKLQKAEIANMRLEQKLDDKEQSLYYARVEGKNRVKHLRQTVQSLRRQFSGALPLAQQEKFSKTMIQLQNDKLKTMEDIQKAQQERRNAENRAVEMEMKLKGIEELVATLKDARGAQKVIEWHVKIEELRLQALKHNRELSRKNEEIKYLKNIVSEYEQTINHLEEEIVQQGQFHEERQMAWDKREVELERQLDIYDSQKQNILSTAQKFNEAAGTVPDPSLTLPHQLEQALKIVREQSRTILEMQATCKSVEEKLKEKEVALWKAEQNILSRDKVINELRLQLPASSEREKLVAQLDQIDDNTYPHALKIAHQTIANMQARLNQKEEILKKYQHLLAKAREEQEEIAKKHEEDLRVLHQKLDVHVDSSFNKFKQTALELIQKPSLAVPASKHLIRLAELEQTIAEQDSSLNSLLSKLNKTSSDLQKQKQITAVKIKEFDNIRAQLEEKHQGRVKGLQDEIEELRSLLSKMGKELLNIKSELEIQREANNRSPTTAMKNLVERLKNQLALKEKQQKALSKALLELRAEMTAAAEQQIISVASQKEAHMNVQQIVDKHTKELRSQIEDLNDQLLKLKDALKLSKNKESSLLDDMDDLNQELQKKMKAYTKVLRQKDDMEKENEELKKQNKRLTSSIQSKADEQTLIDELQRKIKKMEIELGKKSDESEKKNLREDRVLKV
;
A
#
# COMPACT_ATOMS: atom_id res chain seq x y z
N SER A 1 7.84 4.32 56.24
CA SER A 1 8.35 2.98 56.50
C SER A 1 9.49 3.00 57.50
N LEU A 2 10.70 3.51 57.17
CA LEU A 2 11.93 3.36 57.97
C LEU A 2 11.78 3.31 59.50
N ASN A 3 11.13 4.28 60.14
CA ASN A 3 10.97 4.27 61.61
C ASN A 3 10.21 3.03 62.12
N LYS A 4 9.20 2.54 61.39
CA LYS A 4 8.45 1.31 61.72
C LYS A 4 9.23 0.04 61.40
N GLU A 5 10.05 0.04 60.34
CA GLU A 5 10.98 -1.07 60.09
C GLU A 5 12.05 -1.13 61.20
N LEU A 6 12.55 0.02 61.66
CA LEU A 6 13.47 0.15 62.78
C LEU A 6 12.83 -0.27 64.11
N GLU A 7 11.54 0.01 64.30
CA GLU A 7 10.75 -0.38 65.47
C GLU A 7 10.49 -1.90 65.48
N ILE A 8 10.05 -2.49 64.36
CA ILE A 8 9.85 -3.94 64.21
C ILE A 8 11.18 -4.70 64.32
N THR A 9 12.29 -4.18 63.78
CA THR A 9 13.62 -4.82 63.93
C THR A 9 14.15 -4.71 65.35
N LYS A 10 13.85 -3.63 66.09
CA LYS A 10 14.08 -3.57 67.55
C LYS A 10 13.20 -4.55 68.32
N GLU A 11 11.91 -4.66 68.01
CA GLU A 11 11.02 -5.68 68.61
C GLU A 11 11.54 -7.10 68.37
N LYS A 12 12.00 -7.41 67.15
CA LYS A 12 12.69 -8.67 66.83
C LYS A 12 13.90 -8.87 67.72
N PHE A 13 14.82 -7.90 67.75
CA PHE A 13 16.06 -7.99 68.50
C PHE A 13 15.77 -8.25 69.98
N HIS A 14 14.85 -7.50 70.59
CA HIS A 14 14.42 -7.72 71.97
C HIS A 14 13.74 -9.08 72.20
N THR A 15 12.96 -9.62 71.25
CA THR A 15 12.44 -10.99 71.37
C THR A 15 13.49 -12.07 71.18
N ILE A 16 14.56 -11.82 70.43
CA ILE A 16 15.71 -12.70 70.29
C ILE A 16 16.59 -12.63 71.55
N GLU A 17 16.81 -11.46 72.13
CA GLU A 17 17.47 -11.28 73.43
C GLU A 17 16.71 -11.99 74.55
N GLN A 18 15.38 -11.84 74.61
CA GLN A 18 14.54 -12.57 75.58
C GLN A 18 14.59 -14.09 75.39
N ALA A 19 14.59 -14.57 74.13
CA ALA A 19 14.77 -15.98 73.82
C ALA A 19 16.15 -16.48 74.27
N TRP A 20 17.19 -15.69 74.00
CA TRP A 20 18.58 -16.03 74.32
C TRP A 20 18.81 -16.07 75.83
N GLU A 21 18.29 -15.09 76.59
CA GLU A 21 18.27 -15.11 78.05
C GLU A 21 17.54 -16.34 78.62
N GLN A 22 16.40 -16.74 78.04
CA GLN A 22 15.71 -17.95 78.49
C GLN A 22 16.54 -19.21 78.20
N THR A 23 17.20 -19.30 77.03
CA THR A 23 18.13 -20.40 76.73
C THR A 23 19.43 -20.37 77.55
N ALA A 24 19.86 -19.20 78.02
CA ALA A 24 21.01 -19.07 78.92
C ALA A 24 20.67 -19.47 80.36
N LYS A 25 19.48 -19.10 80.86
CA LYS A 25 18.94 -19.53 82.16
C LYS A 25 18.68 -21.05 82.21
N LEU A 26 18.52 -21.68 81.04
CA LEU A 26 18.47 -23.14 80.86
C LEU A 26 19.82 -23.86 81.01
N GLY A 27 20.94 -23.14 81.17
CA GLY A 27 22.30 -23.70 81.13
C GLY A 27 22.69 -24.65 82.27
N ASP A 28 22.11 -24.50 83.48
CA ASP A 28 22.63 -25.15 84.70
C ASP A 28 21.61 -25.93 85.56
N ASN A 29 20.29 -25.83 85.33
CA ASN A 29 19.28 -26.47 86.22
C ASN A 29 18.00 -26.93 85.49
N ALA A 30 17.97 -28.18 85.00
CA ALA A 30 16.76 -28.78 84.40
C ALA A 30 16.74 -30.33 84.39
N THR A 31 16.66 -30.97 85.57
CA THR A 31 16.60 -32.44 85.73
C THR A 31 15.18 -33.04 85.68
N ASP A 32 14.14 -32.23 85.44
CA ASP A 32 12.74 -32.67 85.50
C ASP A 32 12.06 -32.84 84.13
N LYS A 33 10.98 -33.64 84.07
CA LYS A 33 10.21 -33.88 82.82
C LYS A 33 9.13 -32.83 82.57
N ALA A 34 8.52 -32.29 83.62
CA ALA A 34 7.46 -31.28 83.48
C ALA A 34 8.00 -29.94 82.96
N THR A 35 9.14 -29.48 83.50
CA THR A 35 9.80 -28.24 83.06
C THR A 35 10.19 -28.28 81.58
N LYS A 36 10.71 -29.41 81.09
CA LYS A 36 11.06 -29.61 79.66
C LYS A 36 9.88 -29.53 78.70
N PHE A 37 8.65 -29.79 79.16
CA PHE A 37 7.45 -29.62 78.32
C PHE A 37 6.99 -28.16 78.28
N ILE A 38 7.10 -27.44 79.40
CA ILE A 38 6.78 -26.01 79.50
C ILE A 38 7.76 -25.19 78.64
N THR A 39 9.07 -25.41 78.78
CA THR A 39 10.08 -24.66 78.00
C THR A 39 9.98 -24.92 76.50
N ASN A 40 9.67 -26.14 76.06
CA ASN A 40 9.38 -26.42 74.64
C ASN A 40 8.15 -25.65 74.13
N SER A 41 7.10 -25.49 74.95
CA SER A 41 5.93 -24.68 74.59
C SER A 41 6.28 -23.19 74.48
N GLU A 42 7.12 -22.67 75.39
CA GLU A 42 7.60 -21.29 75.39
C GLU A 42 8.47 -21.00 74.16
N ILE A 43 9.43 -21.87 73.85
CA ILE A 43 10.28 -21.79 72.64
C ILE A 43 9.42 -21.78 71.38
N VAL A 44 8.42 -22.66 71.25
CA VAL A 44 7.50 -22.67 70.09
C VAL A 44 6.66 -21.37 70.03
N SER A 45 6.30 -20.78 71.16
CA SER A 45 5.60 -19.48 71.19
C SER A 45 6.50 -18.33 70.70
N ILE A 46 7.79 -18.37 71.07
CA ILE A 46 8.81 -17.41 70.67
C ILE A 46 9.11 -17.52 69.17
N SER A 47 9.29 -18.74 68.64
CA SER A 47 9.46 -18.95 67.20
C SER A 47 8.28 -18.42 66.40
N LYS A 48 7.04 -18.62 66.88
CA LYS A 48 5.83 -18.03 66.25
C LYS A 48 5.81 -16.50 66.33
N LYS A 49 6.30 -15.90 67.42
CA LYS A 49 6.41 -14.45 67.57
C LYS A 49 7.46 -13.86 66.62
N ILE A 50 8.62 -14.51 66.49
CA ILE A 50 9.69 -14.13 65.55
C ILE A 50 9.19 -14.21 64.10
N THR A 51 8.58 -15.32 63.67
CA THR A 51 8.07 -15.43 62.29
C THR A 51 6.94 -14.45 61.98
N MET A 52 6.11 -14.09 62.97
CA MET A 52 5.13 -13.01 62.83
C MET A 52 5.81 -11.64 62.64
N LEU A 53 6.88 -11.35 63.38
CA LEU A 53 7.65 -10.11 63.22
C LEU A 53 8.45 -10.08 61.91
N GLU A 54 8.92 -11.23 61.41
CA GLU A 54 9.53 -11.36 60.09
C GLU A 54 8.54 -11.05 58.98
N MET A 55 7.33 -11.61 59.05
CA MET A 55 6.29 -11.30 58.06
C MET A 55 5.82 -9.84 58.16
N LYS A 56 5.82 -9.22 59.36
CA LYS A 56 5.56 -7.78 59.53
C LYS A 56 6.65 -6.91 58.89
N GLU A 57 7.93 -7.21 59.11
CA GLU A 57 9.03 -6.46 58.50
C GLU A 57 8.96 -6.56 56.97
N LEU A 58 8.78 -7.77 56.42
CA LEU A 58 8.66 -8.00 54.98
C LEU A 58 7.54 -7.14 54.36
N ASN A 59 6.37 -7.07 55.01
CA ASN A 59 5.25 -6.26 54.55
C ASN A 59 5.54 -4.75 54.60
N GLU A 60 6.18 -4.24 55.65
CA GLU A 60 6.50 -2.80 55.75
C GLU A 60 7.64 -2.40 54.79
N ARG A 61 8.57 -3.32 54.51
CA ARG A 61 9.64 -3.19 53.51
C ARG A 61 9.09 -3.17 52.08
N GLN A 62 8.16 -4.08 51.75
CA GLN A 62 7.44 -4.04 50.46
C GLN A 62 6.64 -2.75 50.27
N ARG A 63 6.05 -2.20 51.35
CA ARG A 63 5.42 -0.86 51.32
C ARG A 63 6.45 0.25 51.11
N ALA A 64 7.63 0.17 51.74
CA ALA A 64 8.73 1.11 51.52
C ALA A 64 9.14 1.15 50.04
N GLU A 65 9.41 -0.02 49.44
CA GLU A 65 9.76 -0.14 48.03
C GLU A 65 8.64 0.36 47.11
N HIS A 66 7.38 0.05 47.40
CA HIS A 66 6.24 0.54 46.61
C HIS A 66 6.14 2.06 46.64
N CYS A 67 6.25 2.68 47.83
CA CYS A 67 6.27 4.13 47.98
C CYS A 67 7.47 4.77 47.29
N GLN A 68 8.64 4.14 47.31
CA GLN A 68 9.82 4.61 46.57
C GLN A 68 9.59 4.56 45.05
N ARG A 69 9.09 3.43 44.51
CA ARG A 69 8.75 3.30 43.08
C ARG A 69 7.71 4.33 42.64
N MET A 70 6.71 4.62 43.47
CA MET A 70 5.74 5.70 43.20
C MET A 70 6.38 7.09 43.23
N TYR A 71 7.28 7.37 44.17
CA TYR A 71 8.00 8.63 44.25
C TYR A 71 8.93 8.84 43.04
N GLU A 72 9.66 7.80 42.62
CA GLU A 72 10.50 7.80 41.41
C GLU A 72 9.66 8.02 40.14
N HIS A 73 8.48 7.37 40.03
CA HIS A 73 7.56 7.58 38.93
C HIS A 73 7.04 9.03 38.89
N LEU A 74 6.55 9.57 40.02
CA LEU A 74 6.08 10.95 40.13
C LEU A 74 7.19 11.96 39.79
N ARG A 75 8.42 11.73 40.26
CA ARG A 75 9.58 12.56 39.95
C ARG A 75 9.92 12.56 38.45
N ASN A 76 9.82 11.41 37.79
CA ASN A 76 10.04 11.31 36.35
C ASN A 76 8.92 12.02 35.56
N THR A 77 7.66 11.91 35.97
CA THR A 77 6.55 12.65 35.37
C THR A 77 6.65 14.15 35.59
N LEU A 78 7.11 14.60 36.76
CA LEU A 78 7.40 16.02 37.03
C LEU A 78 8.48 16.54 36.06
N LYS A 79 9.60 15.83 35.95
CA LYS A 79 10.72 16.19 35.05
C LYS A 79 10.28 16.30 33.59
N GLN A 80 9.44 15.39 33.12
CA GLN A 80 8.86 15.45 31.76
C GLN A 80 7.93 16.66 31.55
N ALA A 81 7.22 17.11 32.60
CA ALA A 81 6.41 18.32 32.54
C ALA A 81 7.27 19.60 32.56
N GLU A 82 8.35 19.62 33.35
CA GLU A 82 9.35 20.70 33.39
C GLU A 82 10.06 20.86 32.03
N GLU A 83 10.53 19.76 31.44
CA GLU A 83 11.14 19.72 30.10
C GLU A 83 10.18 20.22 29.03
N ARG A 84 8.91 19.79 29.09
CA ARG A 84 7.86 20.24 28.16
C ARG A 84 7.52 21.73 28.31
N ASN A 85 7.52 22.27 29.52
CA ASN A 85 7.31 23.71 29.75
C ASN A 85 8.49 24.52 29.20
N PHE A 86 9.73 24.10 29.44
CA PHE A 86 10.93 24.77 28.91
C PHE A 86 10.95 24.77 27.36
N GLU A 87 10.54 23.66 26.73
CA GLU A 87 10.31 23.62 25.27
C GLU A 87 9.25 24.63 24.81
N LEU A 88 8.14 24.78 25.55
CA LEU A 88 7.06 25.70 25.20
C LEU A 88 7.49 27.16 25.36
N GLU A 89 8.17 27.51 26.46
CA GLU A 89 8.75 28.84 26.69
C GLU A 89 9.73 29.24 25.59
N THR A 90 10.60 28.30 25.18
CA THR A 90 11.54 28.50 24.07
C THR A 90 10.80 28.79 22.76
N LYS A 91 9.78 27.98 22.42
CA LYS A 91 8.97 28.17 21.19
C LYS A 91 8.15 29.46 21.22
N PHE A 92 7.67 29.89 22.40
CA PHE A 92 7.01 31.19 22.56
C PHE A 92 7.97 32.37 22.35
N ALA A 93 9.21 32.28 22.83
CA ALA A 93 10.23 33.30 22.58
C ALA A 93 10.58 33.40 21.08
N GLU A 94 10.73 32.25 20.39
CA GLU A 94 10.95 32.20 18.94
C GLU A 94 9.79 32.80 18.13
N LEU A 95 8.54 32.41 18.44
CA LEU A 95 7.34 32.99 17.81
C LEU A 95 7.22 34.50 18.04
N THR A 96 7.56 34.98 19.25
CA THR A 96 7.56 36.41 19.57
C THR A 96 8.60 37.17 18.75
N LYS A 97 9.81 36.59 18.59
CA LYS A 97 10.86 37.16 17.73
C LYS A 97 10.40 37.24 16.27
N ILE A 98 9.84 36.16 15.72
CA ILE A 98 9.35 36.12 14.33
C ILE A 98 8.25 37.17 14.10
N ASN A 99 7.33 37.36 15.05
CA ASN A 99 6.28 38.38 14.97
C ASN A 99 6.87 39.80 14.98
N LEU A 100 7.87 40.08 15.82
CA LEU A 100 8.57 41.38 15.83
C LEU A 100 9.40 41.64 14.56
N GLU A 101 9.91 40.59 13.91
CA GLU A 101 10.57 40.69 12.60
C GLU A 101 9.55 40.93 11.48
N ALA A 102 8.40 40.26 11.50
CA ALA A 102 7.30 40.47 10.56
C ALA A 102 6.72 41.90 10.65
N GLN A 103 6.53 42.44 11.85
CA GLN A 103 6.05 43.83 12.05
C GLN A 103 7.02 44.88 11.50
N LYS A 104 8.33 44.65 11.60
CA LYS A 104 9.35 45.54 10.99
C LYS A 104 9.29 45.53 9.47
N VAL A 105 9.08 44.35 8.87
CA VAL A 105 8.90 44.19 7.41
C VAL A 105 7.58 44.82 6.96
N GLU A 106 6.50 44.68 7.73
CA GLU A 106 5.24 45.37 7.45
C GLU A 106 5.42 46.89 7.49
N GLN A 107 6.16 47.41 8.48
CA GLN A 107 6.44 48.84 8.60
C GLN A 107 7.29 49.35 7.42
N SER A 108 8.38 48.67 7.05
CA SER A 108 9.19 49.09 5.90
C SER A 108 8.40 49.03 4.59
N LEU A 109 7.54 48.03 4.40
CA LEU A 109 6.66 47.95 3.23
C LEU A 109 5.60 49.07 3.22
N ARG A 110 5.07 49.48 4.37
CA ARG A 110 4.18 50.66 4.49
C ARG A 110 4.91 51.95 4.14
N ASP A 111 6.14 52.12 4.62
CA ASP A 111 6.95 53.30 4.34
C ASP A 111 7.36 53.36 2.85
N GLU A 112 7.75 52.23 2.25
CA GLU A 112 7.97 52.09 0.79
C GLU A 112 6.71 52.43 -0.02
N LEU A 113 5.53 51.93 0.40
CA LEU A 113 4.26 52.21 -0.26
C LEU A 113 3.91 53.71 -0.19
N SER A 114 4.22 54.38 0.94
CA SER A 114 3.97 55.82 1.12
C SER A 114 4.82 56.71 0.19
N ASN A 115 6.01 56.22 -0.18
CA ASN A 115 6.90 56.89 -1.13
C ASN A 115 6.66 56.45 -2.59
N SER A 116 5.72 55.53 -2.84
CA SER A 116 5.43 55.03 -4.18
C SER A 116 4.39 55.90 -4.91
N VAL A 117 4.71 56.32 -6.14
CA VAL A 117 3.74 56.99 -7.02
C VAL A 117 2.75 55.96 -7.54
N SER A 118 1.45 56.21 -7.38
CA SER A 118 0.42 55.26 -7.83
C SER A 118 0.51 55.00 -9.33
N LYS A 119 0.25 53.75 -9.75
CA LYS A 119 0.35 53.37 -11.16
C LYS A 119 -0.48 54.27 -12.09
N GLY A 120 -1.67 54.70 -11.66
CA GLY A 120 -2.53 55.58 -12.44
C GLY A 120 -1.88 56.95 -12.74
N ILE A 121 -1.17 57.53 -11.77
CA ILE A 121 -0.39 58.76 -11.98
C ILE A 121 0.77 58.49 -12.94
N SER A 122 1.56 57.44 -12.68
CA SER A 122 2.70 57.07 -13.52
C SER A 122 2.30 56.75 -14.98
N ASP A 123 1.12 56.20 -15.22
CA ASP A 123 0.63 55.92 -16.57
C ASP A 123 0.05 57.17 -17.25
N VAL A 124 -0.54 58.12 -16.51
CA VAL A 124 -0.88 59.46 -17.02
C VAL A 124 0.39 60.25 -17.40
N ASP A 125 1.40 60.27 -16.54
CA ASP A 125 2.68 60.93 -16.80
C ASP A 125 3.33 60.40 -18.09
N LYS A 126 3.34 59.07 -18.28
CA LYS A 126 3.83 58.44 -19.52
C LYS A 126 3.02 58.86 -20.75
N HIS A 127 1.69 58.89 -20.67
CA HIS A 127 0.86 59.36 -21.77
C HIS A 127 1.16 60.82 -22.13
N GLN A 128 1.30 61.69 -21.12
CA GLN A 128 1.62 63.09 -21.34
C GLN A 128 3.03 63.30 -21.91
N ILE A 129 4.01 62.49 -21.48
CA ILE A 129 5.36 62.45 -22.08
C ILE A 129 5.28 62.02 -23.56
N MET A 130 4.56 60.94 -23.88
CA MET A 130 4.41 60.46 -25.26
C MET A 130 3.70 61.48 -26.17
N GLU A 131 2.73 62.22 -25.67
CA GLU A 131 2.09 63.31 -26.42
C GLU A 131 3.03 64.50 -26.65
N LEU A 132 3.83 64.86 -25.65
CA LEU A 132 4.87 65.89 -25.78
C LEU A 132 5.96 65.47 -26.78
N GLU A 133 6.53 64.27 -26.66
CA GLU A 133 7.49 63.70 -27.61
C GLU A 133 6.95 63.72 -29.04
N LYS A 134 5.70 63.28 -29.23
CA LYS A 134 5.02 63.32 -30.53
C LYS A 134 4.96 64.76 -31.07
N SER A 135 4.48 65.71 -30.28
CA SER A 135 4.39 67.13 -30.70
C SER A 135 5.76 67.72 -31.04
N GLU A 136 6.82 67.31 -30.32
CA GLU A 136 8.19 67.75 -30.59
C GLU A 136 8.68 67.21 -31.95
N THR A 137 8.35 65.96 -32.31
CA THR A 137 8.68 65.41 -33.64
C THR A 137 7.91 66.10 -34.76
N GLU A 138 6.64 66.45 -34.55
CA GLU A 138 5.82 67.17 -35.53
C GLU A 138 6.37 68.59 -35.77
N LEU A 139 6.73 69.32 -34.69
CA LEU A 139 7.39 70.63 -34.77
C LEU A 139 8.79 70.55 -35.43
N LYS A 140 9.58 69.51 -35.13
CA LYS A 140 10.87 69.27 -35.82
C LYS A 140 10.70 69.09 -37.33
N ILE A 141 9.64 68.40 -37.76
CA ILE A 141 9.29 68.22 -39.18
C ILE A 141 8.83 69.55 -39.82
N GLU A 142 8.02 70.35 -39.12
CA GLU A 142 7.61 71.69 -39.58
C GLU A 142 8.83 72.62 -39.77
N ILE A 143 9.75 72.63 -38.79
CA ILE A 143 11.00 73.40 -38.87
C ILE A 143 11.87 72.96 -40.06
N SER A 144 11.90 71.67 -40.43
CA SER A 144 12.61 71.24 -41.64
C SER A 144 11.92 71.73 -42.93
N LYS A 145 10.58 71.65 -43.03
CA LYS A 145 9.83 72.17 -44.19
C LYS A 145 10.05 73.68 -44.38
N LEU A 146 10.04 74.45 -43.30
CA LEU A 146 10.27 75.90 -43.33
C LEU A 146 11.71 76.24 -43.77
N LYS A 147 12.70 75.42 -43.39
CA LYS A 147 14.09 75.56 -43.88
C LYS A 147 14.20 75.24 -45.36
N GLU A 148 13.56 74.18 -45.84
CA GLU A 148 13.52 73.83 -47.27
C GLU A 148 12.87 74.94 -48.11
N LEU A 149 11.76 75.53 -47.64
CA LEU A 149 11.13 76.69 -48.28
C LEU A 149 12.05 77.93 -48.29
N SER A 150 12.79 78.18 -47.20
CA SER A 150 13.78 79.26 -47.13
C SER A 150 14.92 79.07 -48.14
N ASP A 151 15.42 77.85 -48.30
CA ASP A 151 16.51 77.55 -49.23
C ASP A 151 16.04 77.55 -50.70
N ILE A 152 14.79 77.15 -50.97
CA ILE A 152 14.16 77.33 -52.29
C ILE A 152 14.03 78.83 -52.63
N ALA A 153 13.61 79.67 -51.67
CA ALA A 153 13.51 81.11 -51.89
C ALA A 153 14.89 81.74 -52.20
N LYS A 154 15.95 81.37 -51.47
CA LYS A 154 17.34 81.81 -51.77
C LYS A 154 17.80 81.35 -53.16
N ALA A 155 17.48 80.13 -53.56
CA ALA A 155 17.80 79.60 -54.88
C ALA A 155 17.04 80.36 -56.00
N GLN A 156 15.81 80.80 -55.75
CA GLN A 156 15.04 81.62 -56.70
C GLN A 156 15.61 83.04 -56.82
N VAL A 157 15.95 83.70 -55.69
CA VAL A 157 16.57 85.03 -55.69
C VAL A 157 17.90 85.01 -56.45
N THR A 158 18.80 84.08 -56.10
CA THR A 158 20.10 83.95 -56.78
C THR A 158 19.98 83.58 -58.26
N ALA A 159 18.96 82.82 -58.66
CA ALA A 159 18.67 82.57 -60.08
C ALA A 159 18.22 83.83 -60.84
N LEU A 160 17.45 84.72 -60.20
CA LEU A 160 17.04 86.01 -60.77
C LEU A 160 18.23 86.99 -60.88
N GLU A 161 19.07 87.06 -59.84
CA GLU A 161 20.30 87.87 -59.83
C GLU A 161 21.27 87.44 -60.95
N ASN A 162 21.52 86.14 -61.10
CA ASN A 162 22.34 85.60 -62.19
C ASN A 162 21.74 85.92 -63.57
N ARG A 163 20.40 85.86 -63.72
CA ARG A 163 19.73 86.23 -64.97
C ARG A 163 19.86 87.73 -65.29
N GLN A 164 19.84 88.58 -64.27
CA GLN A 164 20.05 90.02 -64.44
C GLN A 164 21.51 90.30 -64.86
N GLN A 165 22.50 89.75 -64.17
CA GLN A 165 23.91 89.88 -64.55
C GLN A 165 24.19 89.37 -65.98
N SER A 166 23.49 88.32 -66.43
CA SER A 166 23.61 87.83 -67.81
C SER A 166 23.08 88.84 -68.83
N ARG A 167 21.98 89.55 -68.53
CA ARG A 167 21.44 90.62 -69.38
C ARG A 167 22.36 91.83 -69.41
N ASP A 168 22.92 92.22 -68.27
CA ASP A 168 23.81 93.39 -68.20
C ASP A 168 25.08 93.16 -69.04
N LYS A 169 25.66 91.95 -68.97
CA LYS A 169 26.78 91.51 -69.84
C LYS A 169 26.40 91.43 -71.32
N GLU A 170 25.19 91.00 -71.64
CA GLU A 170 24.67 90.99 -73.02
C GLU A 170 24.55 92.41 -73.59
N VAL A 171 24.04 93.36 -72.78
CA VAL A 171 23.98 94.79 -73.13
C VAL A 171 25.38 95.40 -73.29
N GLU A 172 26.35 95.05 -72.44
CA GLU A 172 27.75 95.47 -72.60
C GLU A 172 28.39 94.89 -73.86
N SER A 173 28.14 93.62 -74.18
CA SER A 173 28.65 92.99 -75.42
C SER A 173 28.07 93.65 -76.67
N LEU A 174 26.77 93.95 -76.69
CA LEU A 174 26.12 94.65 -77.80
C LEU A 174 26.63 96.09 -77.96
N ARG A 175 26.88 96.81 -76.84
CA ARG A 175 27.54 98.13 -76.86
C ARG A 175 28.94 98.06 -77.46
N MET A 176 29.72 97.03 -77.13
CA MET A 176 31.08 96.86 -77.67
C MET A 176 31.06 96.51 -79.17
N GLN A 177 30.15 95.64 -79.61
CA GLN A 177 29.99 95.33 -81.04
C GLN A 177 29.63 96.56 -81.87
N ILE A 178 28.77 97.45 -81.35
CA ILE A 178 28.46 98.73 -81.99
C ILE A 178 29.71 99.61 -82.12
N LEU A 179 30.61 99.58 -81.13
CA LEU A 179 31.89 100.30 -81.14
C LEU A 179 32.88 99.71 -82.16
N ASP A 180 32.93 98.39 -82.31
CA ASP A 180 33.80 97.71 -83.27
C ASP A 180 33.33 97.90 -84.72
N TYR A 181 32.02 97.85 -84.97
CA TYR A 181 31.45 98.17 -86.31
C TYR A 181 31.76 99.60 -86.78
N GLN A 182 32.10 100.52 -85.88
CA GLN A 182 32.46 101.90 -86.20
C GLN A 182 33.93 102.10 -86.61
N VAL A 183 34.81 101.09 -86.50
CA VAL A 183 36.26 101.25 -86.78
C VAL A 183 36.82 100.08 -87.61
N GLN A 184 36.85 100.27 -88.93
CA GLN A 184 37.35 99.26 -89.88
C GLN A 184 38.89 99.31 -89.98
N SER A 185 39.55 98.22 -89.56
CA SER A 185 40.99 97.94 -89.73
C SER A 185 41.26 96.45 -89.55
N ASP A 186 42.16 95.85 -90.34
CA ASP A 186 42.43 94.40 -90.30
C ASP A 186 43.03 93.94 -88.96
N GLU A 187 43.82 94.78 -88.28
CA GLU A 187 44.32 94.49 -86.93
C GLU A 187 43.18 94.30 -85.93
N LYS A 188 42.09 95.07 -86.08
CA LYS A 188 40.88 94.92 -85.25
C LYS A 188 40.14 93.62 -85.53
N ILE A 189 40.19 93.07 -86.75
CA ILE A 189 39.59 91.77 -87.06
C ILE A 189 40.32 90.64 -86.32
N LEU A 190 41.65 90.74 -86.18
CA LEU A 190 42.43 89.80 -85.36
C LEU A 190 42.11 89.95 -83.87
N ILE A 191 42.03 91.20 -83.37
CA ILE A 191 41.63 91.49 -81.99
C ILE A 191 40.22 90.94 -81.69
N ALA A 192 39.25 91.13 -82.58
CA ALA A 192 37.88 90.63 -82.41
C ALA A 192 37.83 89.10 -82.34
N LYS A 193 38.61 88.37 -83.16
CA LYS A 193 38.73 86.90 -83.09
C LYS A 193 39.33 86.45 -81.75
N LEU A 194 40.38 87.11 -81.29
CA LEU A 194 40.97 86.83 -79.97
C LEU A 194 39.97 87.11 -78.84
N HIS A 195 39.21 88.20 -78.94
CA HIS A 195 38.14 88.54 -77.98
C HIS A 195 37.03 87.48 -77.98
N GLN A 196 36.62 86.97 -79.14
CA GLN A 196 35.64 85.89 -79.26
C GLN A 196 36.14 84.58 -78.64
N HIS A 197 37.43 84.26 -78.78
CA HIS A 197 38.04 83.11 -78.09
C HIS A 197 38.11 83.32 -76.56
N ILE A 198 38.44 84.52 -76.09
CA ILE A 198 38.44 84.87 -74.65
C ILE A 198 37.03 84.72 -74.06
N VAL A 199 36.00 85.25 -74.73
CA VAL A 199 34.60 85.11 -74.30
C VAL A 199 34.16 83.64 -74.30
N ALA A 200 34.53 82.85 -75.31
CA ALA A 200 34.22 81.42 -75.34
C ALA A 200 34.89 80.65 -74.18
N LEU A 201 36.14 80.99 -73.84
CA LEU A 201 36.83 80.44 -72.68
C LEU A 201 36.14 80.84 -71.37
N GLN A 202 35.83 82.12 -71.16
CA GLN A 202 35.12 82.63 -69.97
C GLN A 202 33.74 81.97 -69.78
N VAL A 203 32.99 81.75 -70.86
CA VAL A 203 31.72 81.01 -70.80
C VAL A 203 31.94 79.55 -70.41
N SER A 204 32.97 78.89 -70.96
CA SER A 204 33.31 77.51 -70.59
C SER A 204 33.76 77.38 -69.12
N GLU A 205 34.52 78.36 -68.62
CA GLU A 205 34.99 78.47 -67.24
C GLU A 205 33.81 78.69 -66.28
N ALA A 206 32.91 79.63 -66.58
CA ALA A 206 31.67 79.82 -65.82
C ALA A 206 30.79 78.55 -65.80
N THR A 207 30.77 77.79 -66.89
CA THR A 207 30.08 76.48 -66.97
C THR A 207 30.78 75.40 -66.14
N ALA A 208 32.10 75.47 -65.96
CA ALA A 208 32.86 74.58 -65.06
C ALA A 208 32.66 74.96 -63.58
N ILE A 209 32.72 76.25 -63.25
CA ILE A 209 32.51 76.78 -61.89
C ILE A 209 31.09 76.46 -61.39
N THR A 210 30.06 76.65 -62.21
CA THR A 210 28.68 76.29 -61.84
C THR A 210 28.48 74.78 -61.64
N LYS A 211 29.14 73.94 -62.43
CA LYS A 211 29.16 72.48 -62.20
C LYS A 211 29.89 72.09 -60.91
N LEU A 212 31.01 72.77 -60.60
CA LEU A 212 31.75 72.58 -59.35
C LEU A 212 30.88 72.96 -58.14
N ALA A 213 30.22 74.13 -58.17
CA ALA A 213 29.31 74.58 -57.12
C ALA A 213 28.10 73.64 -56.93
N ALA A 214 27.56 73.08 -58.03
CA ALA A 214 26.51 72.08 -57.95
C ALA A 214 26.99 70.74 -57.38
N ALA A 215 28.26 70.38 -57.59
CA ALA A 215 28.88 69.18 -57.01
C ALA A 215 29.20 69.36 -55.51
N THR A 216 29.77 70.50 -55.11
CA THR A 216 30.05 70.79 -53.69
C THR A 216 28.76 70.93 -52.87
N SER A 217 27.70 71.53 -53.42
CA SER A 217 26.39 71.57 -52.75
C SER A 217 25.77 70.17 -52.57
N LYS A 218 25.99 69.24 -53.51
CA LYS A 218 25.60 67.83 -53.35
C LYS A 218 26.43 67.11 -52.30
N LEU A 219 27.74 67.35 -52.27
CA LEU A 219 28.66 66.79 -51.27
C LEU A 219 28.25 67.23 -49.86
N GLN A 220 28.08 68.54 -49.63
CA GLN A 220 27.63 69.10 -48.35
C GLN A 220 26.28 68.52 -47.88
N LYS A 221 25.34 68.29 -48.80
CA LYS A 221 24.05 67.64 -48.47
C LYS A 221 24.22 66.17 -48.09
N ALA A 222 25.17 65.45 -48.70
CA ALA A 222 25.51 64.08 -48.32
C ALA A 222 26.25 64.02 -46.97
N GLU A 223 27.20 64.92 -46.72
CA GLU A 223 27.91 65.06 -45.43
C GLU A 223 26.93 65.34 -44.29
N ILE A 224 26.04 66.33 -44.45
CA ILE A 224 24.99 66.64 -43.47
C ILE A 224 24.02 65.46 -43.26
N ALA A 225 23.73 64.68 -44.30
CA ALA A 225 22.91 63.48 -44.17
C ALA A 225 23.65 62.35 -43.42
N ASN A 226 24.95 62.19 -43.64
CA ASN A 226 25.79 61.19 -42.99
C ASN A 226 25.95 61.48 -41.48
N MET A 227 26.31 62.72 -41.11
CA MET A 227 26.38 63.16 -39.70
C MET A 227 25.06 62.91 -38.93
N ARG A 228 23.91 63.07 -39.60
CA ARG A 228 22.57 62.79 -39.04
C ARG A 228 22.22 61.30 -38.96
N LEU A 229 22.92 60.43 -39.69
CA LEU A 229 22.79 58.99 -39.60
C LEU A 229 23.73 58.42 -38.54
N GLU A 230 24.95 58.96 -38.44
CA GLU A 230 25.92 58.65 -37.39
C GLU A 230 25.37 59.01 -36.01
N GLN A 231 24.88 60.24 -35.80
CA GLN A 231 24.23 60.62 -34.53
C GLN A 231 23.04 59.69 -34.16
N LYS A 232 22.25 59.26 -35.16
CA LYS A 232 21.14 58.31 -34.95
C LYS A 232 21.62 56.89 -34.68
N LEU A 233 22.81 56.51 -35.12
CA LEU A 233 23.42 55.24 -34.79
C LEU A 233 23.90 55.28 -33.33
N ASP A 234 24.60 56.35 -32.93
CA ASP A 234 25.06 56.57 -31.55
C ASP A 234 23.90 56.54 -30.55
N ASP A 235 22.82 57.29 -30.82
CA ASP A 235 21.57 57.28 -30.02
C ASP A 235 21.04 55.84 -29.84
N LYS A 236 21.10 55.03 -30.90
CA LYS A 236 20.61 53.64 -30.87
C LYS A 236 21.56 52.71 -30.15
N GLU A 237 22.87 52.81 -30.36
CA GLU A 237 23.86 52.01 -29.63
C GLU A 237 23.83 52.31 -28.12
N GLN A 238 23.68 53.58 -27.73
CA GLN A 238 23.54 53.98 -26.33
C GLN A 238 22.24 53.44 -25.71
N SER A 239 21.10 53.53 -26.42
CA SER A 239 19.83 52.93 -25.95
C SER A 239 19.94 51.40 -25.78
N LEU A 240 20.64 50.73 -26.69
CA LEU A 240 20.86 49.29 -26.69
C LEU A 240 21.83 48.86 -25.58
N TYR A 241 22.84 49.68 -25.27
CA TYR A 241 23.71 49.50 -24.11
C TYR A 241 22.91 49.54 -22.80
N TYR A 242 22.09 50.57 -22.58
CA TYR A 242 21.27 50.65 -21.37
C TYR A 242 20.30 49.46 -21.24
N ALA A 243 19.62 49.07 -22.33
CA ALA A 243 18.75 47.88 -22.32
C ALA A 243 19.50 46.58 -21.97
N ARG A 244 20.75 46.41 -22.46
CA ARG A 244 21.61 45.26 -22.08
C ARG A 244 22.03 45.30 -20.61
N VAL A 245 22.37 46.47 -20.07
CA VAL A 245 22.74 46.64 -18.65
C VAL A 245 21.53 46.38 -17.74
N GLU A 246 20.36 46.93 -18.07
CA GLU A 246 19.13 46.67 -17.32
C GLU A 246 18.75 45.18 -17.35
N GLY A 247 18.83 44.54 -18.53
CA GLY A 247 18.62 43.11 -18.68
C GLY A 247 19.55 42.27 -17.79
N LYS A 248 20.87 42.56 -17.79
CA LYS A 248 21.84 41.94 -16.87
C LYS A 248 21.44 42.13 -15.41
N ASN A 249 21.09 43.35 -15.00
CA ASN A 249 20.72 43.66 -13.61
C ASN A 249 19.44 42.93 -13.17
N ARG A 250 18.39 42.90 -14.02
CA ARG A 250 17.16 42.15 -13.75
C ARG A 250 17.42 40.65 -13.60
N VAL A 251 18.26 40.05 -14.45
CA VAL A 251 18.66 38.63 -14.33
C VAL A 251 19.44 38.37 -13.04
N LYS A 252 20.42 39.23 -12.70
CA LYS A 252 21.25 39.10 -11.49
C LYS A 252 20.38 39.17 -10.22
N HIS A 253 19.41 40.09 -10.18
CA HIS A 253 18.45 40.20 -9.08
C HIS A 253 17.51 38.99 -8.99
N LEU A 254 16.88 38.56 -10.09
CA LEU A 254 16.01 37.37 -10.11
C LEU A 254 16.76 36.12 -9.64
N ARG A 255 18.03 35.96 -10.04
CA ARG A 255 18.90 34.85 -9.62
C ARG A 255 19.21 34.88 -8.13
N GLN A 256 19.54 36.05 -7.57
CA GLN A 256 19.71 36.23 -6.12
C GLN A 256 18.44 35.89 -5.35
N THR A 257 17.27 36.33 -5.83
CA THR A 257 15.97 36.01 -5.24
C THR A 257 15.67 34.51 -5.29
N VAL A 258 15.89 33.83 -6.43
CA VAL A 258 15.75 32.36 -6.54
C VAL A 258 16.72 31.62 -5.61
N GLN A 259 17.97 32.07 -5.48
CA GLN A 259 18.95 31.46 -4.57
C GLN A 259 18.57 31.69 -3.08
N SER A 260 18.04 32.85 -2.74
CA SER A 260 17.52 33.15 -1.40
C SER A 260 16.34 32.24 -1.07
N LEU A 261 15.35 32.13 -1.97
CA LEU A 261 14.19 31.23 -1.81
C LEU A 261 14.63 29.76 -1.69
N ARG A 262 15.57 29.29 -2.53
CA ARG A 262 16.15 27.94 -2.41
C ARG A 262 16.78 27.68 -1.04
N ARG A 263 17.45 28.68 -0.45
CA ARG A 263 18.04 28.59 0.89
C ARG A 263 17.00 28.71 2.02
N GLN A 264 15.89 29.41 1.81
CA GLN A 264 14.79 29.50 2.77
C GLN A 264 13.93 28.22 2.80
N PHE A 265 13.84 27.50 1.67
CA PHE A 265 13.03 26.30 1.51
C PHE A 265 13.83 25.00 1.32
N SER A 266 15.16 25.01 1.50
CA SER A 266 15.98 23.79 1.50
C SER A 266 15.58 22.87 2.65
N GLY A 267 15.25 21.60 2.35
CA GLY A 267 14.66 20.67 3.32
C GLY A 267 13.19 20.95 3.72
N ALA A 268 12.53 21.97 3.16
CA ALA A 268 11.13 22.23 3.43
C ALA A 268 10.23 21.32 2.56
N LEU A 269 9.42 20.47 3.21
CA LEU A 269 8.50 19.58 2.51
C LEU A 269 7.35 20.40 1.86
N PRO A 270 7.00 20.18 0.58
CA PRO A 270 5.88 20.89 -0.05
C PRO A 270 4.57 20.70 0.73
N LEU A 271 3.82 21.78 0.94
CA LEU A 271 2.62 21.76 1.81
C LEU A 271 1.60 20.67 1.39
N ALA A 272 1.41 20.47 0.08
CA ALA A 272 0.53 19.43 -0.47
C ALA A 272 1.03 17.98 -0.26
N GLN A 273 2.31 17.78 0.06
CA GLN A 273 2.84 16.50 0.56
C GLN A 273 2.65 16.39 2.07
N GLN A 274 2.95 17.44 2.83
CA GLN A 274 2.72 17.49 4.28
C GLN A 274 1.25 17.24 4.65
N GLU A 275 0.31 17.81 3.89
CA GLU A 275 -1.13 17.53 3.99
C GLU A 275 -1.50 16.07 3.69
N LYS A 276 -0.84 15.44 2.71
CA LYS A 276 -1.08 14.02 2.40
C LYS A 276 -0.58 13.15 3.55
N PHE A 277 0.63 13.41 4.07
CA PHE A 277 1.15 12.71 5.24
C PHE A 277 0.27 12.89 6.47
N SER A 278 -0.23 14.11 6.77
CA SER A 278 -1.13 14.33 7.90
C SER A 278 -2.48 13.65 7.73
N LYS A 279 -3.09 13.68 6.53
CA LYS A 279 -4.33 12.96 6.20
C LYS A 279 -4.15 11.44 6.37
N THR A 280 -3.08 10.86 5.83
CA THR A 280 -2.76 9.44 5.99
C THR A 280 -2.48 9.07 7.45
N MET A 281 -1.77 9.92 8.21
CA MET A 281 -1.47 9.67 9.62
C MET A 281 -2.73 9.67 10.49
N ILE A 282 -3.66 10.61 10.25
CA ILE A 282 -4.97 10.66 10.91
C ILE A 282 -5.80 9.42 10.54
N GLN A 283 -5.79 9.01 9.28
CA GLN A 283 -6.50 7.81 8.84
C GLN A 283 -5.94 6.54 9.51
N LEU A 284 -4.61 6.35 9.54
CA LEU A 284 -3.96 5.24 10.24
C LEU A 284 -4.24 5.22 11.74
N GLN A 285 -4.36 6.40 12.38
CA GLN A 285 -4.78 6.50 13.79
C GLN A 285 -6.24 6.07 13.98
N ASN A 286 -7.15 6.48 13.10
CA ASN A 286 -8.56 6.06 13.13
C ASN A 286 -8.72 4.56 12.87
N ASP A 287 -8.01 4.01 11.88
CA ASP A 287 -8.03 2.57 11.56
C ASP A 287 -7.41 1.73 12.70
N LYS A 288 -6.38 2.24 13.38
CA LYS A 288 -5.83 1.63 14.62
C LYS A 288 -6.84 1.65 15.77
N LEU A 289 -7.56 2.74 15.98
CA LEU A 289 -8.60 2.82 17.02
C LEU A 289 -9.75 1.85 16.71
N LYS A 290 -10.23 1.83 15.47
CA LYS A 290 -11.29 0.92 15.01
C LYS A 290 -10.90 -0.55 15.16
N THR A 291 -9.70 -0.92 14.71
CA THR A 291 -9.20 -2.31 14.88
C THR A 291 -9.02 -2.68 16.35
N MET A 292 -8.60 -1.75 17.23
CA MET A 292 -8.59 -1.98 18.68
C MET A 292 -10.00 -2.21 19.26
N GLU A 293 -11.00 -1.42 18.86
CA GLU A 293 -12.39 -1.65 19.27
C GLU A 293 -12.91 -3.01 18.79
N ASP A 294 -12.67 -3.36 17.53
CA ASP A 294 -13.19 -4.59 16.94
C ASP A 294 -12.51 -5.83 17.54
N ILE A 295 -11.23 -5.73 17.92
CA ILE A 295 -10.55 -6.72 18.76
C ILE A 295 -11.21 -6.84 20.14
N GLN A 296 -11.56 -5.72 20.80
CA GLN A 296 -12.24 -5.76 22.11
C GLN A 296 -13.65 -6.39 22.02
N LYS A 297 -14.43 -6.04 20.98
CA LYS A 297 -15.74 -6.63 20.69
C LYS A 297 -15.61 -8.14 20.49
N ALA A 298 -14.72 -8.59 19.60
CA ALA A 298 -14.46 -10.00 19.34
C ALA A 298 -13.96 -10.77 20.58
N GLN A 299 -13.11 -10.17 21.41
CA GLN A 299 -12.68 -10.76 22.69
C GLN A 299 -13.85 -10.91 23.68
N GLN A 300 -14.75 -9.93 23.75
CA GLN A 300 -15.89 -10.01 24.67
C GLN A 300 -16.97 -10.97 24.16
N GLU A 301 -17.22 -11.02 22.85
CA GLU A 301 -18.10 -12.02 22.22
C GLU A 301 -17.56 -13.44 22.42
N ARG A 302 -16.25 -13.64 22.24
CA ARG A 302 -15.57 -14.91 22.56
C ARG A 302 -15.79 -15.31 24.02
N ARG A 303 -15.53 -14.41 24.98
CA ARG A 303 -15.77 -14.70 26.42
C ARG A 303 -17.23 -15.04 26.70
N ASN A 304 -18.17 -14.32 26.07
CA ASN A 304 -19.60 -14.58 26.21
C ASN A 304 -19.98 -15.97 25.64
N ALA A 305 -19.34 -16.40 24.54
CA ALA A 305 -19.52 -17.73 23.96
C ALA A 305 -18.88 -18.83 24.81
N GLU A 306 -17.66 -18.63 25.31
CA GLU A 306 -16.96 -19.55 26.23
C GLU A 306 -17.77 -19.75 27.52
N ASN A 307 -18.28 -18.68 28.13
CA ASN A 307 -19.16 -18.76 29.31
C ASN A 307 -20.44 -19.56 29.03
N ARG A 308 -21.11 -19.31 27.89
CA ARG A 308 -22.30 -20.08 27.47
C ARG A 308 -21.98 -21.55 27.21
N ALA A 309 -20.82 -21.86 26.63
CA ALA A 309 -20.38 -23.23 26.43
C ALA A 309 -20.17 -23.95 27.77
N VAL A 310 -19.48 -23.32 28.73
CA VAL A 310 -19.28 -23.85 30.09
C VAL A 310 -20.61 -24.03 30.83
N GLU A 311 -21.53 -23.08 30.74
CA GLU A 311 -22.89 -23.22 31.29
C GLU A 311 -23.64 -24.43 30.71
N MET A 312 -23.58 -24.61 29.39
CA MET A 312 -24.27 -25.72 28.71
C MET A 312 -23.59 -27.05 28.98
N GLU A 313 -22.26 -27.10 29.10
CA GLU A 313 -21.53 -28.27 29.59
C GLU A 313 -21.91 -28.63 31.04
N MET A 314 -22.03 -27.66 31.95
CA MET A 314 -22.46 -27.93 33.32
C MET A 314 -23.90 -28.47 33.37
N LYS A 315 -24.81 -27.89 32.58
CA LYS A 315 -26.20 -28.38 32.45
C LYS A 315 -26.24 -29.79 31.85
N LEU A 316 -25.42 -30.06 30.82
CA LEU A 316 -25.28 -31.40 30.24
C LEU A 316 -24.74 -32.40 31.26
N LYS A 317 -23.63 -32.10 31.94
CA LYS A 317 -23.00 -32.98 32.95
C LYS A 317 -23.95 -33.27 34.11
N GLY A 318 -24.68 -32.28 34.62
CA GLY A 318 -25.70 -32.50 35.65
C GLY A 318 -26.84 -33.41 35.17
N ILE A 319 -27.25 -33.33 33.90
CA ILE A 319 -28.24 -34.24 33.31
C ILE A 319 -27.64 -35.64 33.09
N GLU A 320 -26.40 -35.76 32.60
CA GLU A 320 -25.68 -37.03 32.48
C GLU A 320 -25.55 -37.73 33.86
N GLU A 321 -25.20 -36.98 34.91
CA GLU A 321 -25.10 -37.47 36.29
C GLU A 321 -26.45 -37.91 36.86
N LEU A 322 -27.53 -37.15 36.64
CA LEU A 322 -28.89 -37.54 37.03
C LEU A 322 -29.37 -38.80 36.29
N VAL A 323 -29.17 -38.87 34.96
CA VAL A 323 -29.52 -40.05 34.15
C VAL A 323 -28.70 -41.27 34.57
N ALA A 324 -27.42 -41.09 34.86
CA ALA A 324 -26.54 -42.18 35.27
C ALA A 324 -26.77 -42.63 36.72
N THR A 325 -27.18 -41.75 37.63
CA THR A 325 -27.54 -42.12 39.02
C THR A 325 -28.89 -42.84 39.07
N LEU A 326 -29.86 -42.43 38.26
CA LEU A 326 -31.16 -43.12 38.12
C LEU A 326 -31.08 -44.52 37.47
N LYS A 327 -30.02 -44.82 36.71
CA LYS A 327 -29.92 -46.07 35.93
C LYS A 327 -29.27 -47.27 36.64
N ASP A 328 -28.11 -47.08 37.28
CA ASP A 328 -27.11 -48.18 37.28
C ASP A 328 -26.96 -48.96 38.59
N ALA A 329 -26.94 -48.28 39.74
CA ALA A 329 -26.51 -48.83 41.04
C ALA A 329 -25.12 -49.53 41.05
N ARG A 330 -24.28 -49.32 40.02
CA ARG A 330 -22.97 -49.97 39.81
C ARG A 330 -21.84 -48.94 39.71
N GLY A 331 -21.22 -48.59 40.83
CA GLY A 331 -20.16 -47.57 40.87
C GLY A 331 -18.91 -47.92 40.03
N ALA A 332 -18.55 -49.19 39.94
CA ALA A 332 -17.31 -49.64 39.28
C ALA A 332 -17.27 -49.37 37.76
N GLN A 333 -18.41 -49.49 37.07
CA GLN A 333 -18.49 -49.29 35.61
C GLN A 333 -18.11 -47.86 35.23
N LYS A 334 -18.66 -46.88 35.97
CA LYS A 334 -18.42 -45.44 35.76
C LYS A 334 -16.97 -45.03 35.97
N VAL A 335 -16.26 -45.69 36.91
CA VAL A 335 -14.83 -45.40 37.13
C VAL A 335 -14.01 -45.77 35.89
N ILE A 336 -14.36 -46.86 35.19
CA ILE A 336 -13.69 -47.26 33.94
C ILE A 336 -14.02 -46.25 32.83
N GLU A 337 -15.29 -45.87 32.68
CA GLU A 337 -15.73 -44.85 31.71
C GLU A 337 -15.04 -43.50 31.94
N TRP A 338 -14.87 -43.08 33.20
CA TRP A 338 -14.13 -41.86 33.56
C TRP A 338 -12.65 -41.96 33.20
N HIS A 339 -11.99 -43.11 33.40
CA HIS A 339 -10.59 -43.28 32.99
C HIS A 339 -10.44 -43.18 31.46
N VAL A 340 -11.35 -43.79 30.69
CA VAL A 340 -11.36 -43.66 29.22
C VAL A 340 -11.57 -42.19 28.80
N LYS A 341 -12.57 -41.50 29.36
CA LYS A 341 -12.88 -40.10 29.03
C LYS A 341 -11.73 -39.14 29.44
N ILE A 342 -10.96 -39.47 30.49
CA ILE A 342 -9.73 -38.74 30.89
C ILE A 342 -8.59 -38.97 29.89
N GLU A 343 -8.37 -40.21 29.42
CA GLU A 343 -7.37 -40.51 28.38
C GLU A 343 -7.72 -39.86 27.04
N GLU A 344 -9.00 -39.86 26.63
CA GLU A 344 -9.47 -39.15 25.43
C GLU A 344 -9.21 -37.64 25.53
N LEU A 345 -9.51 -37.01 26.67
CA LEU A 345 -9.24 -35.59 26.90
C LEU A 345 -7.74 -35.28 26.91
N ARG A 346 -6.89 -36.16 27.46
CA ARG A 346 -5.42 -36.05 27.37
C ARG A 346 -4.94 -36.11 25.92
N LEU A 347 -5.44 -37.05 25.12
CA LEU A 347 -5.11 -37.18 23.69
C LEU A 347 -5.59 -35.97 22.88
N GLN A 348 -6.77 -35.41 23.20
CA GLN A 348 -7.26 -34.18 22.58
C GLN A 348 -6.40 -32.96 22.97
N ALA A 349 -6.02 -32.82 24.24
CA ALA A 349 -5.13 -31.75 24.69
C ALA A 349 -3.76 -31.81 23.99
N LEU A 350 -3.19 -33.01 23.83
CA LEU A 350 -1.94 -33.22 23.09
C LEU A 350 -2.06 -32.89 21.59
N LYS A 351 -3.21 -33.14 20.95
CA LYS A 351 -3.47 -32.72 19.56
C LYS A 351 -3.50 -31.19 19.44
N HIS A 352 -4.33 -30.52 20.24
CA HIS A 352 -4.43 -29.05 20.23
C HIS A 352 -3.09 -28.38 20.55
N ASN A 353 -2.32 -28.90 21.50
CA ASN A 353 -0.99 -28.35 21.83
C ASN A 353 -0.01 -28.44 20.64
N ARG A 354 -0.01 -29.56 19.89
CA ARG A 354 0.77 -29.72 18.65
C ARG A 354 0.30 -28.81 17.50
N GLU A 355 -0.95 -28.36 17.52
CA GLU A 355 -1.49 -27.41 16.55
C GLU A 355 -1.15 -25.96 16.95
N LEU A 356 -1.18 -25.67 18.25
CA LEU A 356 -0.72 -24.41 18.85
C LEU A 356 0.79 -24.20 18.58
N SER A 357 1.63 -25.23 18.73
CA SER A 357 3.05 -25.17 18.32
C SER A 357 3.21 -24.81 16.85
N ARG A 358 2.53 -25.50 15.93
CA ARG A 358 2.57 -25.22 14.49
C ARG A 358 2.10 -23.80 14.16
N LYS A 359 1.06 -23.29 14.84
CA LYS A 359 0.60 -21.91 14.66
C LYS A 359 1.56 -20.87 15.26
N ASN A 360 2.27 -21.19 16.34
CA ASN A 360 3.35 -20.34 16.86
C ASN A 360 4.56 -20.28 15.89
N GLU A 361 4.89 -21.39 15.24
CA GLU A 361 5.93 -21.45 14.20
C GLU A 361 5.54 -20.62 12.97
N GLU A 362 4.28 -20.74 12.51
CA GLU A 362 3.71 -19.92 11.42
C GLU A 362 3.70 -18.42 11.77
N ILE A 363 3.30 -18.05 12.99
CA ILE A 363 3.36 -16.67 13.48
C ILE A 363 4.82 -16.16 13.55
N LYS A 364 5.78 -17.01 13.92
CA LYS A 364 7.21 -16.65 13.95
C LYS A 364 7.76 -16.43 12.53
N TYR A 365 7.41 -17.29 11.58
CA TYR A 365 7.77 -17.15 10.17
C TYR A 365 7.22 -15.84 9.56
N LEU A 366 5.94 -15.55 9.78
CA LEU A 366 5.31 -14.30 9.31
C LEU A 366 5.93 -13.05 9.96
N LYS A 367 6.28 -13.10 11.25
CA LYS A 367 6.99 -11.99 11.93
C LYS A 367 8.39 -11.75 11.35
N ASN A 368 9.12 -12.81 11.00
CA ASN A 368 10.42 -12.66 10.34
C ASN A 368 10.27 -11.96 8.99
N ILE A 369 9.32 -12.39 8.15
CA ILE A 369 9.03 -11.76 6.85
C ILE A 369 8.67 -10.28 7.01
N VAL A 370 7.81 -9.93 7.99
CA VAL A 370 7.47 -8.54 8.27
C VAL A 370 8.72 -7.73 8.65
N SER A 371 9.60 -8.28 9.49
CA SER A 371 10.85 -7.60 9.87
C SER A 371 11.85 -7.46 8.70
N GLU A 372 11.91 -8.43 7.79
CA GLU A 372 12.69 -8.35 6.55
C GLU A 372 12.14 -7.25 5.62
N TYR A 373 10.82 -7.11 5.51
CA TYR A 373 10.20 -6.00 4.78
C TYR A 373 10.39 -4.64 5.47
N GLU A 374 10.28 -4.54 6.80
CA GLU A 374 10.57 -3.32 7.57
C GLU A 374 12.02 -2.86 7.35
N GLN A 375 13.00 -3.77 7.41
CA GLN A 375 14.40 -3.48 7.09
C GLN A 375 14.58 -3.02 5.64
N THR A 376 13.88 -3.65 4.69
CA THR A 376 13.93 -3.27 3.26
C THR A 376 13.33 -1.88 3.03
N ILE A 377 12.22 -1.55 3.69
CA ILE A 377 11.57 -0.23 3.60
C ILE A 377 12.51 0.84 4.17
N ASN A 378 13.04 0.63 5.38
CA ASN A 378 13.98 1.58 6.00
C ASN A 378 15.19 1.86 5.10
N HIS A 379 15.76 0.83 4.47
CA HIS A 379 16.89 0.99 3.55
C HIS A 379 16.52 1.76 2.28
N LEU A 380 15.33 1.55 1.72
CA LEU A 380 14.83 2.33 0.57
C LEU A 380 14.54 3.78 0.94
N GLU A 381 14.05 4.06 2.15
CA GLU A 381 13.86 5.42 2.66
C GLU A 381 15.22 6.13 2.86
N GLU A 382 16.24 5.43 3.39
CA GLU A 382 17.62 5.92 3.45
C GLU A 382 18.19 6.22 2.06
N GLU A 383 18.01 5.33 1.07
CA GLU A 383 18.44 5.59 -0.31
C GLU A 383 17.76 6.81 -0.93
N ILE A 384 16.46 7.01 -0.69
CA ILE A 384 15.71 8.17 -1.18
C ILE A 384 16.26 9.47 -0.57
N VAL A 385 16.54 9.47 0.74
CA VAL A 385 17.14 10.64 1.42
C VAL A 385 18.54 10.93 0.90
N GLN A 386 19.39 9.91 0.71
CA GLN A 386 20.73 10.06 0.15
C GLN A 386 20.71 10.58 -1.30
N GLN A 387 19.79 10.09 -2.13
CA GLN A 387 19.58 10.60 -3.50
C GLN A 387 19.13 12.07 -3.48
N GLY A 388 18.22 12.43 -2.58
CA GLY A 388 17.80 13.82 -2.36
C GLY A 388 18.98 14.74 -2.02
N GLN A 389 19.77 14.37 -1.01
CA GLN A 389 20.98 15.10 -0.61
C GLN A 389 21.98 15.24 -1.77
N PHE A 390 22.27 14.17 -2.51
CA PHE A 390 23.16 14.23 -3.68
C PHE A 390 22.64 15.17 -4.79
N HIS A 391 21.31 15.24 -4.98
CA HIS A 391 20.71 16.18 -5.92
C HIS A 391 20.81 17.64 -5.44
N GLU A 392 20.60 17.91 -4.14
CA GLU A 392 20.79 19.23 -3.55
C GLU A 392 22.27 19.68 -3.59
N GLU A 393 23.21 18.83 -3.17
CA GLU A 393 24.65 19.09 -3.27
C GLU A 393 25.07 19.42 -4.70
N ARG A 394 24.59 18.64 -5.67
CA ARG A 394 24.85 18.87 -7.09
C ARG A 394 24.27 20.21 -7.54
N GLN A 395 23.04 20.56 -7.17
CA GLN A 395 22.46 21.86 -7.53
C GLN A 395 23.27 23.00 -6.92
N MET A 396 23.69 22.88 -5.65
CA MET A 396 24.53 23.87 -4.97
C MET A 396 25.93 23.99 -5.59
N ALA A 397 26.48 22.92 -6.17
CA ALA A 397 27.73 22.97 -6.92
C ALA A 397 27.57 23.68 -8.29
N TRP A 398 26.43 23.49 -8.96
CA TRP A 398 26.10 24.21 -10.21
C TRP A 398 25.87 25.70 -9.94
N ASP A 399 25.07 26.06 -8.94
CA ASP A 399 24.82 27.46 -8.54
C ASP A 399 26.14 28.18 -8.17
N LYS A 400 27.05 27.52 -7.43
CA LYS A 400 28.40 28.04 -7.14
C LYS A 400 29.24 28.26 -8.41
N ARG A 401 29.20 27.34 -9.37
CA ARG A 401 29.95 27.48 -10.63
C ARG A 401 29.40 28.61 -11.48
N GLU A 402 28.09 28.85 -11.47
CA GLU A 402 27.46 29.92 -12.23
C GLU A 402 27.82 31.31 -11.68
N VAL A 403 27.80 31.50 -10.36
CA VAL A 403 28.28 32.73 -9.70
C VAL A 403 29.76 33.01 -9.99
N GLU A 404 30.60 31.97 -10.11
CA GLU A 404 32.01 32.15 -10.48
C GLU A 404 32.20 32.52 -11.96
N LEU A 405 31.32 32.06 -12.85
CA LEU A 405 31.29 32.51 -14.25
C LEU A 405 30.81 33.97 -14.37
N GLU A 406 29.82 34.39 -13.56
CA GLU A 406 29.40 35.80 -13.49
C GLU A 406 30.54 36.72 -13.04
N ARG A 407 31.31 36.34 -12.02
CA ARG A 407 32.49 37.11 -11.60
C ARG A 407 33.52 37.25 -12.71
N GLN A 408 33.76 36.19 -13.48
CA GLN A 408 34.69 36.22 -14.61
C GLN A 408 34.17 37.17 -15.71
N LEU A 409 32.86 37.18 -15.99
CA LEU A 409 32.24 38.15 -16.90
C LEU A 409 32.30 39.60 -16.39
N ASP A 410 31.99 39.85 -15.12
CA ASP A 410 32.11 41.17 -14.49
C ASP A 410 33.56 41.70 -14.58
N ILE A 411 34.57 40.83 -14.42
CA ILE A 411 36.00 41.16 -14.60
C ILE A 411 36.32 41.48 -16.07
N TYR A 412 35.84 40.69 -17.04
CA TYR A 412 36.08 40.95 -18.46
C TYR A 412 35.39 42.22 -18.96
N ASP A 413 34.16 42.50 -18.52
CA ASP A 413 33.47 43.77 -18.83
C ASP A 413 34.24 44.96 -18.22
N SER A 414 34.74 44.83 -16.99
CA SER A 414 35.58 45.86 -16.34
C SER A 414 36.89 46.10 -17.10
N GLN A 415 37.56 45.04 -17.56
CA GLN A 415 38.77 45.14 -18.41
C GLN A 415 38.45 45.84 -19.74
N LYS A 416 37.33 45.49 -20.37
CA LYS A 416 36.87 46.13 -21.62
C LYS A 416 36.57 47.61 -21.43
N GLN A 417 35.88 48.00 -20.35
CA GLN A 417 35.63 49.41 -20.03
C GLN A 417 36.94 50.18 -19.80
N ASN A 418 37.90 49.58 -19.09
CA ASN A 418 39.22 50.20 -18.91
C ASN A 418 39.94 50.43 -20.24
N ILE A 419 39.96 49.43 -21.14
CA ILE A 419 40.56 49.53 -22.48
C ILE A 419 39.87 50.60 -23.34
N LEU A 420 38.54 50.70 -23.30
CA LEU A 420 37.82 51.76 -23.98
C LEU A 420 38.17 53.14 -23.41
N SER A 421 38.30 53.27 -22.08
CA SER A 421 38.67 54.53 -21.44
C SER A 421 40.10 54.98 -21.75
N THR A 422 41.05 54.06 -21.97
CA THR A 422 42.42 54.41 -22.37
C THR A 422 42.51 54.72 -23.86
N ALA A 423 41.78 54.00 -24.70
CA ALA A 423 41.66 54.32 -26.12
C ALA A 423 41.03 55.69 -26.36
N GLN A 424 39.99 56.05 -25.59
CA GLN A 424 39.32 57.35 -25.67
C GLN A 424 40.27 58.49 -25.30
N LYS A 425 40.98 58.37 -24.16
CA LYS A 425 42.03 59.33 -23.74
C LYS A 425 43.16 59.47 -24.76
N PHE A 426 43.55 58.37 -25.41
CA PHE A 426 44.55 58.39 -26.48
C PHE A 426 44.04 59.16 -27.71
N ASN A 427 42.77 58.99 -28.07
CA ASN A 427 42.14 59.70 -29.19
C ASN A 427 42.02 61.20 -28.90
N GLU A 428 41.65 61.59 -27.68
CA GLU A 428 41.62 62.98 -27.20
C GLU A 428 43.03 63.63 -27.24
N ALA A 429 44.07 62.88 -26.85
CA ALA A 429 45.47 63.32 -26.95
C ALA A 429 46.05 63.32 -28.38
N ALA A 430 45.42 62.61 -29.33
CA ALA A 430 45.84 62.56 -30.73
C ALA A 430 45.12 63.59 -31.61
N GLY A 431 43.87 63.96 -31.28
CA GLY A 431 43.03 64.85 -32.10
C GLY A 431 43.31 66.35 -31.98
N THR A 432 44.20 66.78 -31.07
CA THR A 432 44.49 68.20 -30.83
C THR A 432 45.54 68.76 -31.78
N VAL A 433 45.10 69.23 -32.95
CA VAL A 433 45.92 70.09 -33.83
C VAL A 433 46.02 71.49 -33.21
N PRO A 434 47.21 72.13 -33.14
CA PRO A 434 47.34 73.51 -32.66
C PRO A 434 46.50 74.50 -33.48
N ASP A 435 45.94 75.52 -32.82
CA ASP A 435 45.00 76.45 -33.44
C ASP A 435 45.66 77.25 -34.61
N PRO A 436 45.13 77.16 -35.85
CA PRO A 436 45.67 77.87 -37.01
C PRO A 436 45.71 79.40 -36.88
N SER A 437 44.96 80.00 -35.96
CA SER A 437 44.90 81.44 -35.72
C SER A 437 46.03 81.98 -34.82
N LEU A 438 46.72 81.12 -34.08
CA LEU A 438 47.84 81.50 -33.22
C LEU A 438 49.12 81.82 -34.02
N THR A 439 50.04 82.58 -33.43
CA THR A 439 51.33 82.86 -34.05
C THR A 439 52.19 81.60 -34.14
N LEU A 440 52.98 81.46 -35.20
CA LEU A 440 53.82 80.28 -35.46
C LEU A 440 54.68 79.83 -34.26
N PRO A 441 55.29 80.72 -33.44
CA PRO A 441 56.00 80.30 -32.24
C PRO A 441 55.10 79.63 -31.19
N HIS A 442 53.89 80.13 -30.96
CA HIS A 442 52.93 79.52 -30.04
C HIS A 442 52.38 78.19 -30.58
N GLN A 443 52.14 78.09 -31.89
CA GLN A 443 51.76 76.82 -32.53
C GLN A 443 52.85 75.76 -32.36
N LEU A 444 54.12 76.13 -32.53
CA LEU A 444 55.27 75.24 -32.31
C LEU A 444 55.44 74.85 -30.84
N GLU A 445 55.26 75.79 -29.90
CA GLU A 445 55.34 75.49 -28.47
C GLU A 445 54.20 74.57 -27.99
N GLN A 446 52.97 74.79 -28.49
CA GLN A 446 51.82 73.94 -28.24
C GLN A 446 52.00 72.55 -28.86
N ALA A 447 52.48 72.46 -30.11
CA ALA A 447 52.85 71.20 -30.76
C ALA A 447 53.93 70.44 -29.97
N LEU A 448 54.98 71.12 -29.52
CA LEU A 448 56.05 70.51 -28.70
C LEU A 448 55.53 70.04 -27.33
N LYS A 449 54.55 70.73 -26.74
CA LYS A 449 53.88 70.25 -25.52
C LYS A 449 53.09 68.97 -25.78
N ILE A 450 52.27 68.95 -26.83
CA ILE A 450 51.45 67.79 -27.22
C ILE A 450 52.34 66.59 -27.56
N VAL A 451 53.44 66.78 -28.30
CA VAL A 451 54.42 65.72 -28.61
C VAL A 451 55.11 65.18 -27.35
N ARG A 452 55.39 66.01 -26.34
CA ARG A 452 55.92 65.55 -25.04
C ARG A 452 54.88 64.73 -24.26
N GLU A 453 53.63 65.16 -24.26
CA GLU A 453 52.52 64.46 -23.59
C GLU A 453 52.22 63.11 -24.28
N GLN A 454 52.11 63.08 -25.60
CA GLN A 454 51.99 61.85 -26.40
C GLN A 454 53.17 60.90 -26.18
N SER A 455 54.42 61.40 -26.20
CA SER A 455 55.62 60.60 -25.95
C SER A 455 55.62 59.98 -24.55
N ARG A 456 55.13 60.73 -23.54
CA ARG A 456 54.91 60.21 -22.18
C ARG A 456 53.85 59.11 -22.15
N THR A 457 52.69 59.30 -22.80
CA THR A 457 51.64 58.28 -22.88
C THR A 457 52.13 57.02 -23.61
N ILE A 458 52.96 57.16 -24.64
CA ILE A 458 53.60 56.03 -25.34
C ILE A 458 54.55 55.27 -24.40
N LEU A 459 55.36 55.96 -23.59
CA LEU A 459 56.25 55.32 -22.61
C LEU A 459 55.47 54.61 -21.49
N GLU A 460 54.41 55.24 -20.98
CA GLU A 460 53.52 54.64 -19.98
C GLU A 460 52.81 53.40 -20.55
N MET A 461 52.33 53.46 -21.80
CA MET A 461 51.73 52.31 -22.50
C MET A 461 52.76 51.19 -22.74
N GLN A 462 53.98 51.50 -23.19
CA GLN A 462 55.07 50.52 -23.33
C GLN A 462 55.43 49.84 -22.00
N ALA A 463 55.37 50.56 -20.88
CA ALA A 463 55.57 49.97 -19.56
C ALA A 463 54.43 48.99 -19.19
N THR A 464 53.17 49.32 -19.52
CA THR A 464 52.05 48.37 -19.32
C THR A 464 52.17 47.13 -20.19
N CYS A 465 52.59 47.26 -21.47
CA CYS A 465 52.85 46.12 -22.36
C CYS A 465 53.91 45.18 -21.77
N LYS A 466 55.04 45.71 -21.30
CA LYS A 466 56.09 44.91 -20.65
C LYS A 466 55.58 44.16 -19.42
N SER A 467 54.80 44.80 -18.56
CA SER A 467 54.20 44.13 -17.39
C SER A 467 53.18 43.05 -17.77
N VAL A 468 52.51 43.17 -18.91
CA VAL A 468 51.62 42.12 -19.45
C VAL A 468 52.42 40.97 -20.08
N GLU A 469 53.53 41.25 -20.78
CA GLU A 469 54.45 40.22 -21.29
C GLU A 469 55.12 39.43 -20.16
N GLU A 470 55.51 40.09 -19.07
CA GLU A 470 56.05 39.43 -17.87
C GLU A 470 55.02 38.48 -17.25
N LYS A 471 53.78 38.94 -17.06
CA LYS A 471 52.67 38.11 -16.58
C LYS A 471 52.31 36.99 -17.55
N LEU A 472 52.43 37.19 -18.85
CA LEU A 472 52.25 36.12 -19.85
C LEU A 472 53.30 35.02 -19.63
N LYS A 473 54.59 35.39 -19.54
CA LYS A 473 55.70 34.45 -19.28
C LYS A 473 55.54 33.72 -17.94
N GLU A 474 55.05 34.38 -16.89
CA GLU A 474 54.69 33.72 -15.62
C GLU A 474 53.60 32.64 -15.82
N LYS A 475 52.57 32.93 -16.63
CA LYS A 475 51.48 31.97 -16.92
C LYS A 475 51.92 30.84 -17.84
N GLU A 476 52.79 31.09 -18.82
CA GLU A 476 53.41 30.06 -19.66
C GLU A 476 54.26 29.09 -18.81
N VAL A 477 55.09 29.61 -17.90
CA VAL A 477 55.87 28.79 -16.96
C VAL A 477 54.97 28.03 -15.97
N ALA A 478 53.85 28.61 -15.55
CA ALA A 478 52.88 27.93 -14.69
C ALA A 478 52.11 26.81 -15.44
N LEU A 479 51.73 27.05 -16.70
CA LEU A 479 51.10 26.07 -17.58
C LEU A 479 52.04 24.88 -17.82
N TRP A 480 53.28 25.15 -18.24
CA TRP A 480 54.30 24.11 -18.48
C TRP A 480 54.56 23.24 -17.26
N LYS A 481 54.60 23.83 -16.06
CA LYS A 481 54.71 23.08 -14.78
C LYS A 481 53.47 22.22 -14.50
N ALA A 482 52.27 22.68 -14.86
CA ALA A 482 51.04 21.91 -14.71
C ALA A 482 50.98 20.74 -15.72
N GLU A 483 51.35 20.97 -16.97
CA GLU A 483 51.49 19.94 -18.01
C GLU A 483 52.52 18.88 -17.62
N GLN A 484 53.69 19.29 -17.10
CA GLN A 484 54.70 18.37 -16.58
C GLN A 484 54.18 17.54 -15.38
N ASN A 485 53.30 18.12 -14.55
CA ASN A 485 52.64 17.40 -13.44
C ASN A 485 51.59 16.40 -13.93
N ILE A 486 50.86 16.71 -15.00
CA ILE A 486 49.93 15.78 -15.65
C ILE A 486 50.72 14.62 -16.27
N LEU A 487 51.79 14.91 -17.03
CA LEU A 487 52.65 13.91 -17.65
C LEU A 487 53.37 13.01 -16.63
N SER A 488 53.72 13.51 -15.44
CA SER A 488 54.27 12.67 -14.38
C SER A 488 53.21 11.79 -13.70
N ARG A 489 51.98 12.31 -13.50
CA ARG A 489 50.84 11.50 -13.05
C ARG A 489 50.48 10.42 -14.06
N ASP A 490 50.47 10.72 -15.35
CA ASP A 490 50.17 9.74 -16.40
C ASP A 490 51.24 8.64 -16.49
N LYS A 491 52.51 8.96 -16.25
CA LYS A 491 53.56 7.94 -16.07
C LYS A 491 53.26 7.03 -14.88
N VAL A 492 53.00 7.60 -13.69
CA VAL A 492 52.65 6.81 -12.50
C VAL A 492 51.37 5.99 -12.70
N ILE A 493 50.36 6.53 -13.39
CA ILE A 493 49.13 5.80 -13.73
C ILE A 493 49.43 4.64 -14.70
N ASN A 494 50.33 4.81 -15.66
CA ASN A 494 50.73 3.74 -16.58
C ASN A 494 51.65 2.70 -15.93
N GLU A 495 52.52 3.10 -15.01
CA GLU A 495 53.31 2.20 -14.15
C GLU A 495 52.39 1.37 -13.24
N LEU A 496 51.39 2.00 -12.60
CA LEU A 496 50.36 1.30 -11.81
C LEU A 496 49.47 0.40 -12.67
N ARG A 497 49.20 0.75 -13.93
CA ARG A 497 48.51 -0.14 -14.90
C ARG A 497 49.38 -1.34 -15.32
N LEU A 498 50.70 -1.20 -15.33
CA LEU A 498 51.65 -2.29 -15.58
C LEU A 498 51.88 -3.16 -14.32
N GLN A 499 51.70 -2.60 -13.13
CA GLN A 499 51.70 -3.32 -11.85
C GLN A 499 50.34 -3.94 -11.49
N LEU A 500 49.28 -3.68 -12.27
CA LEU A 500 48.02 -4.42 -12.18
C LEU A 500 48.26 -5.85 -12.69
N PRO A 501 48.07 -6.91 -11.88
CA PRO A 501 48.32 -8.27 -12.32
C PRO A 501 47.52 -8.63 -13.57
N ALA A 502 48.16 -9.33 -14.52
CA ALA A 502 47.52 -9.72 -15.77
C ALA A 502 46.35 -10.68 -15.50
N SER A 503 45.43 -10.86 -16.47
CA SER A 503 44.21 -11.66 -16.25
C SER A 503 44.48 -13.05 -15.64
N SER A 504 45.51 -13.75 -16.13
CA SER A 504 45.88 -15.08 -15.60
C SER A 504 46.41 -15.07 -14.16
N GLU A 505 46.97 -13.95 -13.70
CA GLU A 505 47.44 -13.80 -12.32
C GLU A 505 46.30 -13.45 -11.37
N ARG A 506 45.31 -12.67 -11.85
CA ARG A 506 44.03 -12.50 -11.13
C ARG A 506 43.28 -13.82 -11.03
N GLU A 507 43.19 -14.59 -12.11
CA GLU A 507 42.56 -15.92 -12.10
C GLU A 507 43.26 -16.88 -11.14
N LYS A 508 44.61 -16.84 -11.06
CA LYS A 508 45.36 -17.62 -10.06
C LYS A 508 45.14 -17.15 -8.62
N LEU A 509 45.06 -15.84 -8.38
CA LEU A 509 44.75 -15.30 -7.05
C LEU A 509 43.31 -15.61 -6.60
N VAL A 510 42.34 -15.60 -7.54
CA VAL A 510 40.97 -16.05 -7.27
C VAL A 510 40.94 -17.55 -6.97
N ALA A 511 41.60 -18.38 -7.80
CA ALA A 511 41.70 -19.82 -7.56
C ALA A 511 42.49 -20.21 -6.28
N GLN A 512 43.25 -19.28 -5.70
CA GLN A 512 43.88 -19.43 -4.38
C GLN A 512 42.96 -19.00 -3.23
N LEU A 513 41.99 -18.12 -3.48
CA LEU A 513 40.92 -17.79 -2.53
C LEU A 513 39.84 -18.90 -2.49
N ASP A 514 39.65 -19.63 -3.59
CA ASP A 514 38.79 -20.83 -3.68
C ASP A 514 39.29 -22.04 -2.86
N GLN A 515 40.39 -21.90 -2.10
CA GLN A 515 40.94 -22.95 -1.23
C GLN A 515 40.82 -22.65 0.28
N ILE A 516 40.03 -21.64 0.68
CA ILE A 516 39.89 -21.23 2.10
C ILE A 516 38.44 -21.43 2.60
N ASP A 517 38.21 -22.60 3.20
CA ASP A 517 37.10 -23.04 4.07
C ASP A 517 35.63 -22.66 3.72
N ASP A 518 34.84 -23.70 3.42
CA ASP A 518 33.45 -23.68 2.90
C ASP A 518 32.41 -22.84 3.67
N ASN A 519 32.62 -22.51 4.95
CA ASN A 519 31.58 -21.91 5.79
C ASN A 519 31.27 -20.42 5.50
N THR A 520 32.08 -19.73 4.69
CA THR A 520 31.84 -18.30 4.35
C THR A 520 31.23 -18.11 2.95
N TYR A 521 31.36 -19.12 2.08
CA TYR A 521 31.04 -19.03 0.64
C TYR A 521 29.63 -18.55 0.28
N PRO A 522 28.52 -19.09 0.85
CA PRO A 522 27.18 -18.67 0.43
C PRO A 522 26.84 -17.22 0.80
N HIS A 523 27.45 -16.67 1.86
CA HIS A 523 27.27 -15.27 2.23
C HIS A 523 28.12 -14.35 1.34
N ALA A 524 29.39 -14.70 1.11
CA ALA A 524 30.28 -13.98 0.21
C ALA A 524 29.73 -13.95 -1.23
N LEU A 525 29.24 -15.08 -1.75
CA LEU A 525 28.57 -15.15 -3.06
C LEU A 525 27.29 -14.31 -3.10
N LYS A 526 26.49 -14.27 -2.04
CA LYS A 526 25.27 -13.42 -2.01
C LYS A 526 25.63 -11.94 -2.00
N ILE A 527 26.66 -11.52 -1.26
CA ILE A 527 27.21 -10.16 -1.30
C ILE A 527 27.80 -9.83 -2.68
N ALA A 528 28.50 -10.77 -3.32
CA ALA A 528 29.06 -10.58 -4.66
C ALA A 528 27.95 -10.40 -5.71
N HIS A 529 26.91 -11.24 -5.70
CA HIS A 529 25.75 -11.09 -6.58
C HIS A 529 24.98 -9.79 -6.31
N GLN A 530 24.79 -9.40 -5.05
CA GLN A 530 24.20 -8.10 -4.71
C GLN A 530 25.06 -6.93 -5.21
N THR A 531 26.39 -7.05 -5.10
CA THR A 531 27.34 -6.05 -5.59
C THR A 531 27.31 -5.94 -7.12
N ILE A 532 27.20 -7.07 -7.83
CA ILE A 532 27.04 -7.12 -9.28
C ILE A 532 25.70 -6.50 -9.70
N ALA A 533 24.60 -6.82 -9.01
CA ALA A 533 23.29 -6.22 -9.26
C ALA A 533 23.30 -4.69 -9.01
N ASN A 534 23.90 -4.25 -7.92
CA ASN A 534 24.06 -2.82 -7.60
C ASN A 534 24.97 -2.11 -8.62
N MET A 535 26.03 -2.77 -9.11
CA MET A 535 26.87 -2.25 -10.20
C MET A 535 26.10 -2.17 -11.52
N GLN A 536 25.28 -3.18 -11.87
CA GLN A 536 24.43 -3.18 -13.05
C GLN A 536 23.36 -2.08 -12.98
N ALA A 537 22.69 -1.91 -11.83
CA ALA A 537 21.76 -0.80 -11.61
C ALA A 537 22.45 0.57 -11.78
N ARG A 538 23.65 0.73 -11.21
CA ARG A 538 24.46 1.96 -11.36
C ARG A 538 24.99 2.17 -12.79
N LEU A 539 25.15 1.10 -13.58
CA LEU A 539 25.51 1.15 -14.99
C LEU A 539 24.29 1.58 -15.82
N ASN A 540 23.11 1.00 -15.57
CA ASN A 540 21.84 1.40 -16.19
C ASN A 540 21.51 2.87 -15.92
N GLN A 541 21.69 3.35 -14.67
CA GLN A 541 21.55 4.77 -14.32
C GLN A 541 22.54 5.65 -15.10
N LYS A 542 23.79 5.21 -15.28
CA LYS A 542 24.77 5.92 -16.12
C LYS A 542 24.38 5.93 -17.59
N GLU A 543 23.81 4.85 -18.11
CA GLU A 543 23.25 4.83 -19.47
C GLU A 543 22.06 5.77 -19.63
N GLU A 544 21.15 5.85 -18.66
CA GLU A 544 20.07 6.83 -18.69
C GLU A 544 20.60 8.27 -18.66
N ILE A 545 21.61 8.54 -17.83
CA ILE A 545 22.26 9.85 -17.77
C ILE A 545 22.98 10.16 -19.11
N LEU A 546 23.61 9.16 -19.74
CA LEU A 546 24.17 9.29 -21.10
C LEU A 546 23.09 9.54 -22.15
N LYS A 547 21.95 8.84 -22.12
CA LYS A 547 20.79 9.06 -23.00
C LYS A 547 20.22 10.48 -22.81
N LYS A 548 20.14 10.97 -21.57
CA LYS A 548 19.75 12.35 -21.21
C LYS A 548 20.76 13.38 -21.77
N TYR A 549 22.08 13.16 -21.64
CA TYR A 549 23.08 14.04 -22.25
C TYR A 549 23.14 13.96 -23.78
N GLN A 550 22.90 12.80 -24.39
CA GLN A 550 22.77 12.64 -25.84
C GLN A 550 21.56 13.41 -26.38
N HIS A 551 20.43 13.40 -25.66
CA HIS A 551 19.26 14.20 -26.01
C HIS A 551 19.54 15.72 -25.87
N LEU A 552 20.23 16.16 -24.81
CA LEU A 552 20.66 17.56 -24.66
C LEU A 552 21.65 17.99 -25.76
N LEU A 553 22.57 17.10 -26.17
CA LEU A 553 23.48 17.34 -27.30
C LEU A 553 22.74 17.37 -28.64
N ALA A 554 21.70 16.56 -28.82
CA ALA A 554 20.85 16.63 -30.01
C ALA A 554 20.09 17.96 -30.06
N LYS A 555 19.48 18.38 -28.94
CA LYS A 555 18.76 19.66 -28.83
C LYS A 555 19.68 20.86 -29.05
N ALA A 556 20.90 20.86 -28.47
CA ALA A 556 21.87 21.93 -28.70
C ALA A 556 22.33 22.02 -30.17
N ARG A 557 22.41 20.87 -30.88
CA ARG A 557 22.68 20.84 -32.33
C ARG A 557 21.48 21.34 -33.14
N GLU A 558 20.26 21.01 -32.74
CA GLU A 558 19.01 21.48 -33.35
C GLU A 558 18.84 23.00 -33.20
N GLU A 559 19.06 23.53 -32.00
CA GLU A 559 19.09 24.98 -31.71
C GLU A 559 20.19 25.69 -32.53
N GLN A 560 21.37 25.08 -32.69
CA GLN A 560 22.44 25.62 -33.53
C GLN A 560 22.13 25.50 -35.04
N GLU A 561 21.38 24.48 -35.47
CA GLU A 561 20.90 24.34 -36.84
C GLU A 561 19.80 25.36 -37.16
N GLU A 562 18.93 25.71 -36.21
CA GLU A 562 18.00 26.84 -36.35
C GLU A 562 18.73 28.18 -36.51
N ILE A 563 19.76 28.42 -35.70
CA ILE A 563 20.58 29.64 -35.81
C ILE A 563 21.28 29.68 -37.17
N ALA A 564 21.82 28.56 -37.64
CA ALA A 564 22.42 28.45 -38.97
C ALA A 564 21.40 28.70 -40.10
N LYS A 565 20.16 28.20 -39.98
CA LYS A 565 19.07 28.48 -40.95
C LYS A 565 18.67 29.94 -40.97
N LYS A 566 18.58 30.60 -39.80
CA LYS A 566 18.32 32.05 -39.69
C LYS A 566 19.44 32.84 -40.39
N HIS A 567 20.71 32.50 -40.14
CA HIS A 567 21.84 33.11 -40.84
C HIS A 567 21.86 32.82 -42.35
N GLU A 568 21.43 31.63 -42.82
CA GLU A 568 21.29 31.35 -44.27
C GLU A 568 20.20 32.24 -44.89
N GLU A 569 19.08 32.45 -44.20
CA GLU A 569 17.99 33.33 -44.67
C GLU A 569 18.43 34.81 -44.68
N ASP A 570 19.08 35.28 -43.62
CA ASP A 570 19.64 36.63 -43.54
C ASP A 570 20.67 36.87 -44.65
N LEU A 571 21.56 35.90 -44.90
CA LEU A 571 22.51 35.95 -46.02
C LEU A 571 21.81 35.91 -47.39
N ARG A 572 20.72 35.15 -47.55
CA ARG A 572 19.95 35.11 -48.80
C ARG A 572 19.28 36.46 -49.08
N VAL A 573 18.71 37.08 -48.04
CA VAL A 573 18.17 38.45 -48.10
C VAL A 573 19.27 39.49 -48.34
N LEU A 574 20.48 39.29 -47.80
CA LEU A 574 21.62 40.16 -48.05
C LEU A 574 22.13 40.06 -49.50
N HIS A 575 22.25 38.85 -50.03
CA HIS A 575 22.58 38.63 -51.45
C HIS A 575 21.51 39.22 -52.35
N GLN A 576 20.22 38.98 -52.10
CA GLN A 576 19.14 39.55 -52.91
C GLN A 576 19.14 41.10 -52.88
N LYS A 577 19.48 41.71 -51.74
CA LYS A 577 19.70 43.18 -51.65
C LYS A 577 20.95 43.63 -52.41
N LEU A 578 22.03 42.85 -52.36
CA LEU A 578 23.27 43.12 -53.09
C LEU A 578 23.05 43.02 -54.59
N ASP A 579 22.37 41.98 -55.08
CA ASP A 579 22.02 41.78 -56.49
C ASP A 579 21.15 42.93 -56.99
N VAL A 580 20.09 43.31 -56.27
CA VAL A 580 19.26 44.49 -56.59
C VAL A 580 20.07 45.79 -56.57
N HIS A 581 21.04 45.92 -55.66
CA HIS A 581 21.93 47.09 -55.61
C HIS A 581 22.92 47.11 -56.78
N VAL A 582 23.50 45.96 -57.13
CA VAL A 582 24.41 45.74 -58.27
C VAL A 582 23.67 45.99 -59.58
N ASP A 583 22.47 45.44 -59.77
CA ASP A 583 21.61 45.74 -60.93
C ASP A 583 21.26 47.23 -60.99
N SER A 584 20.94 47.88 -59.86
CA SER A 584 20.70 49.33 -59.86
C SER A 584 21.96 50.11 -60.26
N SER A 585 23.13 49.64 -59.85
CA SER A 585 24.42 50.29 -60.10
C SER A 585 24.93 50.03 -61.51
N PHE A 586 24.69 48.84 -62.04
CA PHE A 586 24.98 48.43 -63.41
C PHE A 586 24.04 49.10 -64.39
N ASN A 587 22.75 49.27 -64.08
CA ASN A 587 21.84 50.05 -64.92
C ASN A 587 22.19 51.55 -64.93
N LYS A 588 22.58 52.13 -63.79
CA LYS A 588 23.16 53.50 -63.74
C LYS A 588 24.45 53.59 -64.57
N PHE A 589 25.38 52.66 -64.37
CA PHE A 589 26.63 52.60 -65.14
C PHE A 589 26.38 52.41 -66.64
N LYS A 590 25.38 51.62 -67.03
CA LYS A 590 24.96 51.43 -68.43
C LYS A 590 24.37 52.70 -69.04
N GLN A 591 23.63 53.51 -68.26
CA GLN A 591 23.24 54.86 -68.69
C GLN A 591 24.49 55.74 -68.88
N THR A 592 25.39 55.83 -67.90
CA THR A 592 26.63 56.62 -68.03
C THR A 592 27.55 56.14 -69.16
N ALA A 593 27.59 54.84 -69.43
CA ALA A 593 28.35 54.25 -70.54
C ALA A 593 27.72 54.58 -71.90
N LEU A 594 26.39 54.58 -72.02
CA LEU A 594 25.69 55.04 -73.22
C LEU A 594 25.92 56.54 -73.48
N GLU A 595 26.04 57.36 -72.43
CA GLU A 595 26.46 58.77 -72.54
C GLU A 595 27.93 58.92 -72.96
N LEU A 596 28.83 58.02 -72.54
CA LEU A 596 30.24 58.03 -72.90
C LEU A 596 30.52 57.51 -74.31
N ILE A 597 29.72 56.56 -74.82
CA ILE A 597 29.84 56.00 -76.18
C ILE A 597 29.53 57.06 -77.27
N GLN A 598 28.89 58.18 -76.93
CA GLN A 598 28.65 59.29 -77.87
C GLN A 598 29.86 60.20 -78.13
N LYS A 599 31.10 59.80 -77.79
CA LYS A 599 32.32 60.58 -78.06
C LYS A 599 33.42 59.78 -78.78
N PRO A 600 34.19 60.40 -79.71
CA PRO A 600 35.20 59.68 -80.49
C PRO A 600 36.41 59.21 -79.66
N SER A 601 36.97 58.06 -80.05
CA SER A 601 38.14 57.43 -79.45
C SER A 601 39.47 58.12 -79.80
N LEU A 602 40.49 57.99 -78.93
CA LEU A 602 41.86 58.38 -79.24
C LEU A 602 42.91 57.33 -78.82
N ALA A 603 43.73 56.94 -79.80
CA ALA A 603 45.08 56.37 -79.74
C ALA A 603 45.44 55.23 -78.74
N VAL A 604 45.95 54.13 -79.30
CA VAL A 604 46.61 53.02 -78.57
C VAL A 604 48.03 53.42 -78.13
N PRO A 605 48.42 53.25 -76.85
CA PRO A 605 49.78 53.55 -76.37
C PRO A 605 50.76 52.37 -76.52
N ALA A 606 52.05 52.67 -76.58
CA ALA A 606 53.08 51.78 -77.17
C ALA A 606 53.68 50.70 -76.24
N SER A 607 54.12 49.60 -76.85
CA SER A 607 55.15 48.61 -76.43
C SER A 607 55.21 48.18 -74.95
N LYS A 608 55.51 49.06 -73.99
CA LYS A 608 55.43 48.75 -72.54
C LYS A 608 54.03 48.26 -72.13
N HIS A 609 52.99 48.69 -72.84
CA HIS A 609 51.62 48.20 -72.64
C HIS A 609 51.43 46.74 -73.07
N LEU A 610 52.25 46.18 -73.96
CA LEU A 610 52.19 44.76 -74.34
C LEU A 610 52.80 43.84 -73.27
N ILE A 611 53.91 44.25 -72.65
CA ILE A 611 54.50 43.50 -71.52
C ILE A 611 53.52 43.47 -70.35
N ARG A 612 52.92 44.62 -70.02
CA ARG A 612 51.88 44.70 -68.98
C ARG A 612 50.60 43.96 -69.36
N LEU A 613 50.30 43.80 -70.65
CA LEU A 613 49.23 42.91 -71.13
C LEU A 613 49.55 41.44 -70.86
N ALA A 614 50.77 40.98 -71.14
CA ALA A 614 51.17 39.60 -70.84
C ALA A 614 51.19 39.30 -69.33
N GLU A 615 51.61 40.25 -68.49
CA GLU A 615 51.50 40.16 -67.02
C GLU A 615 50.02 40.09 -66.57
N LEU A 616 49.13 40.87 -67.20
CA LEU A 616 47.69 40.81 -66.95
C LEU A 616 47.08 39.50 -67.45
N GLU A 617 47.48 38.99 -68.62
CA GLU A 617 47.03 37.70 -69.16
C GLU A 617 47.45 36.53 -68.26
N GLN A 618 48.67 36.55 -67.69
CA GLN A 618 49.08 35.57 -66.70
C GLN A 618 48.24 35.67 -65.42
N THR A 619 48.04 36.87 -64.86
CA THR A 619 47.21 37.02 -63.66
C THR A 619 45.73 36.70 -63.91
N ILE A 620 45.21 36.89 -65.12
CA ILE A 620 43.89 36.42 -65.55
C ILE A 620 43.86 34.89 -65.62
N ALA A 621 44.87 34.23 -66.20
CA ALA A 621 44.92 32.76 -66.23
C ALA A 621 45.05 32.12 -64.84
N GLU A 622 45.80 32.76 -63.93
CA GLU A 622 45.89 32.35 -62.52
C GLU A 622 44.56 32.60 -61.77
N GLN A 623 43.89 33.72 -62.04
CA GLN A 623 42.54 34.00 -61.53
C GLN A 623 41.51 32.99 -62.06
N ASP A 624 41.47 32.71 -63.36
CA ASP A 624 40.58 31.71 -63.99
C ASP A 624 40.84 30.31 -63.45
N SER A 625 42.10 29.93 -63.23
CA SER A 625 42.46 28.68 -62.55
C SER A 625 41.88 28.64 -61.12
N SER A 626 42.05 29.72 -60.36
CA SER A 626 41.49 29.83 -59.01
C SER A 626 39.96 29.79 -59.00
N LEU A 627 39.31 30.49 -59.93
CA LEU A 627 37.86 30.57 -60.12
C LEU A 627 37.28 29.22 -60.50
N ASN A 628 37.89 28.50 -61.44
CA ASN A 628 37.48 27.13 -61.78
C ASN A 628 37.62 26.18 -60.57
N SER A 629 38.66 26.33 -59.74
CA SER A 629 38.79 25.57 -58.49
C SER A 629 37.68 25.90 -57.48
N LEU A 630 37.25 27.16 -57.41
CA LEU A 630 36.16 27.64 -56.55
C LEU A 630 34.79 27.22 -57.08
N LEU A 631 34.58 27.25 -58.39
CA LEU A 631 33.36 26.81 -59.07
C LEU A 631 33.16 25.29 -58.91
N SER A 632 34.24 24.51 -59.00
CA SER A 632 34.23 23.08 -58.68
C SER A 632 33.85 22.81 -57.22
N LYS A 633 34.42 23.56 -56.27
CA LYS A 633 34.05 23.49 -54.84
C LYS A 633 32.59 23.90 -54.60
N LEU A 634 32.12 24.97 -55.26
CA LEU A 634 30.76 25.50 -55.18
C LEU A 634 29.72 24.51 -55.74
N ASN A 635 30.02 23.86 -56.86
CA ASN A 635 29.18 22.80 -57.41
C ASN A 635 29.09 21.61 -56.46
N LYS A 636 30.21 21.23 -55.81
CA LYS A 636 30.21 20.16 -54.81
C LYS A 636 29.36 20.54 -53.59
N THR A 637 29.59 21.70 -52.98
CA THR A 637 28.82 22.16 -51.81
C THR A 637 27.34 22.38 -52.13
N SER A 638 27.01 22.86 -53.33
CA SER A 638 25.64 22.91 -53.84
C SER A 638 25.00 21.52 -53.94
N SER A 639 25.73 20.53 -54.49
CA SER A 639 25.24 19.15 -54.57
C SER A 639 25.02 18.50 -53.20
N ASP A 640 25.88 18.79 -52.22
CA ASP A 640 25.77 18.26 -50.86
C ASP A 640 24.67 18.99 -50.06
N LEU A 641 24.51 20.31 -50.26
CA LEU A 641 23.37 21.09 -49.76
C LEU A 641 22.03 20.55 -50.29
N GLN A 642 21.97 20.18 -51.58
CA GLN A 642 20.76 19.62 -52.19
C GLN A 642 20.41 18.24 -51.59
N LYS A 643 21.41 17.39 -51.29
CA LYS A 643 21.20 16.12 -50.57
C LYS A 643 20.68 16.37 -49.15
N GLN A 644 21.25 17.33 -48.42
CA GLN A 644 20.77 17.67 -47.07
C GLN A 644 19.34 18.21 -47.11
N LYS A 645 18.99 19.07 -48.09
CA LYS A 645 17.62 19.56 -48.29
C LYS A 645 16.63 18.39 -48.53
N GLN A 646 17.00 17.37 -49.30
CA GLN A 646 16.18 16.17 -49.47
C GLN A 646 16.04 15.35 -48.17
N ILE A 647 17.12 15.11 -47.43
CA ILE A 647 17.11 14.38 -46.15
C ILE A 647 16.21 15.08 -45.12
N THR A 648 16.33 16.41 -44.99
CA THR A 648 15.51 17.22 -44.07
C THR A 648 14.05 17.22 -44.51
N ALA A 649 13.75 17.29 -45.81
CA ALA A 649 12.37 17.21 -46.31
C ALA A 649 11.69 15.84 -46.07
N VAL A 650 12.46 14.74 -46.04
CA VAL A 650 11.95 13.42 -45.63
C VAL A 650 11.67 13.41 -44.12
N LYS A 651 12.62 13.84 -43.29
CA LYS A 651 12.46 13.89 -41.82
C LYS A 651 11.29 14.75 -41.37
N ILE A 652 11.04 15.89 -42.02
CA ILE A 652 9.87 16.74 -41.73
C ILE A 652 8.57 15.95 -41.91
N LYS A 653 8.43 15.19 -43.01
CA LYS A 653 7.25 14.33 -43.26
C LYS A 653 7.13 13.20 -42.24
N GLU A 654 8.25 12.61 -41.80
CA GLU A 654 8.26 11.61 -40.72
C GLU A 654 7.76 12.21 -39.40
N PHE A 655 8.22 13.41 -39.03
CA PHE A 655 7.76 14.11 -37.83
C PHE A 655 6.29 14.59 -37.93
N ASP A 656 5.85 15.07 -39.09
CA ASP A 656 4.43 15.43 -39.32
C ASP A 656 3.51 14.20 -39.17
N ASN A 657 3.92 13.04 -39.71
CA ASN A 657 3.19 11.78 -39.55
C ASN A 657 3.15 11.31 -38.08
N ILE A 658 4.27 11.42 -37.34
CA ILE A 658 4.32 11.09 -35.91
C ILE A 658 3.44 12.05 -35.10
N ARG A 659 3.45 13.35 -35.42
CA ARG A 659 2.58 14.35 -34.77
C ARG A 659 1.10 14.03 -35.00
N ALA A 660 0.70 13.75 -36.24
CA ALA A 660 -0.68 13.38 -36.57
C ALA A 660 -1.14 12.11 -35.80
N GLN A 661 -0.30 11.08 -35.71
CA GLN A 661 -0.62 9.88 -34.92
C GLN A 661 -0.71 10.15 -33.40
N LEU A 662 0.03 11.12 -32.86
CA LEU A 662 -0.07 11.52 -31.46
C LEU A 662 -1.32 12.38 -31.20
N GLU A 663 -1.65 13.28 -32.13
CA GLU A 663 -2.88 14.08 -32.10
C GLU A 663 -4.13 13.19 -32.18
N GLU A 664 -4.15 12.19 -33.06
CA GLU A 664 -5.22 11.18 -33.15
C GLU A 664 -5.37 10.39 -31.85
N LYS A 665 -4.27 9.86 -31.29
CA LYS A 665 -4.27 9.13 -30.01
C LYS A 665 -4.71 10.00 -28.85
N HIS A 666 -4.35 11.28 -28.85
CA HIS A 666 -4.81 12.24 -27.86
C HIS A 666 -6.32 12.52 -28.00
N GLN A 667 -6.81 12.75 -29.23
CA GLN A 667 -8.22 12.98 -29.50
C GLN A 667 -9.09 11.76 -29.13
N GLY A 668 -8.60 10.54 -29.39
CA GLY A 668 -9.25 9.31 -28.94
C GLY A 668 -9.34 9.19 -27.41
N ARG A 669 -8.27 9.52 -26.69
CA ARG A 669 -8.27 9.56 -25.21
C ARG A 669 -9.20 10.64 -24.65
N VAL A 670 -9.24 11.83 -25.27
CA VAL A 670 -10.15 12.90 -24.86
C VAL A 670 -11.61 12.48 -25.04
N LYS A 671 -11.95 11.81 -26.14
CA LYS A 671 -13.30 11.25 -26.35
C LYS A 671 -13.67 10.22 -25.29
N GLY A 672 -12.83 9.21 -25.06
CA GLY A 672 -13.11 8.19 -24.03
C GLY A 672 -13.33 8.80 -22.63
N LEU A 673 -12.55 9.81 -22.25
CA LEU A 673 -12.76 10.55 -20.99
C LEU A 673 -14.03 11.41 -20.99
N GLN A 674 -14.48 11.91 -22.14
CA GLN A 674 -15.78 12.60 -22.27
C GLN A 674 -16.94 11.59 -22.12
N ASP A 675 -16.83 10.44 -22.78
CA ASP A 675 -17.81 9.35 -22.71
C ASP A 675 -17.96 8.83 -21.25
N GLU A 676 -16.84 8.57 -20.56
CA GLU A 676 -16.81 8.21 -19.12
C GLU A 676 -17.48 9.28 -18.23
N ILE A 677 -17.23 10.57 -18.50
CA ILE A 677 -17.85 11.68 -17.77
C ILE A 677 -19.36 11.74 -18.01
N GLU A 678 -19.84 11.45 -19.22
CA GLU A 678 -21.28 11.40 -19.53
C GLU A 678 -21.95 10.17 -18.92
N GLU A 679 -21.31 9.00 -18.92
CA GLU A 679 -21.81 7.81 -18.22
C GLU A 679 -21.96 8.06 -16.72
N LEU A 680 -20.93 8.61 -16.07
CA LEU A 680 -20.95 8.95 -14.64
C LEU A 680 -22.01 10.02 -14.31
N ARG A 681 -22.19 11.02 -15.17
CA ARG A 681 -23.30 11.99 -15.04
C ARG A 681 -24.67 11.31 -15.16
N SER A 682 -24.82 10.34 -16.07
CA SER A 682 -26.06 9.57 -16.21
C SER A 682 -26.35 8.73 -14.95
N LEU A 683 -25.30 8.14 -14.34
CA LEU A 683 -25.40 7.33 -13.12
C LEU A 683 -25.81 8.20 -11.92
N LEU A 684 -25.15 9.35 -11.75
CA LEU A 684 -25.51 10.33 -10.71
C LEU A 684 -26.94 10.86 -10.89
N SER A 685 -27.42 11.04 -12.14
CA SER A 685 -28.81 11.42 -12.41
C SER A 685 -29.82 10.32 -12.04
N LYS A 686 -29.50 9.04 -12.29
CA LYS A 686 -30.33 7.89 -11.88
C LYS A 686 -30.40 7.78 -10.36
N MET A 687 -29.25 7.70 -9.69
CA MET A 687 -29.17 7.60 -8.22
C MET A 687 -29.78 8.83 -7.52
N GLY A 688 -29.67 10.03 -8.12
CA GLY A 688 -30.34 11.24 -7.64
C GLY A 688 -31.87 11.15 -7.68
N LYS A 689 -32.45 10.52 -8.71
CA LYS A 689 -33.90 10.24 -8.79
C LYS A 689 -34.33 9.17 -7.79
N GLU A 690 -33.55 8.10 -7.64
CA GLU A 690 -33.81 7.04 -6.65
C GLU A 690 -33.82 7.60 -5.22
N LEU A 691 -32.84 8.45 -4.87
CA LEU A 691 -32.80 9.15 -3.57
C LEU A 691 -33.99 10.11 -3.37
N LEU A 692 -34.54 10.68 -4.44
CA LEU A 692 -35.72 11.55 -4.37
C LEU A 692 -36.99 10.71 -4.14
N ASN A 693 -37.14 9.60 -4.86
CA ASN A 693 -38.23 8.63 -4.67
C ASN A 693 -38.22 8.09 -3.23
N ILE A 694 -37.08 7.57 -2.75
CA ILE A 694 -36.94 7.03 -1.39
C ILE A 694 -37.26 8.09 -0.32
N LYS A 695 -36.88 9.36 -0.54
CA LYS A 695 -37.29 10.46 0.36
C LYS A 695 -38.80 10.66 0.37
N SER A 696 -39.44 10.67 -0.79
CA SER A 696 -40.91 10.82 -0.88
C SER A 696 -41.67 9.65 -0.24
N GLU A 697 -41.18 8.41 -0.41
CA GLU A 697 -41.74 7.22 0.24
C GLU A 697 -41.59 7.29 1.76
N LEU A 698 -40.43 7.71 2.26
CA LEU A 698 -40.16 7.91 3.69
C LEU A 698 -41.02 9.04 4.28
N GLU A 699 -41.29 10.09 3.51
CA GLU A 699 -42.17 11.21 3.91
C GLU A 699 -43.64 10.76 3.97
N ILE A 700 -44.11 9.99 2.99
CA ILE A 700 -45.43 9.34 2.99
C ILE A 700 -45.57 8.37 4.19
N GLN A 701 -44.53 7.59 4.52
CA GLN A 701 -44.54 6.71 5.70
C GLN A 701 -44.54 7.50 7.02
N ARG A 702 -43.82 8.62 7.09
CA ARG A 702 -43.87 9.53 8.25
C ARG A 702 -45.27 10.13 8.43
N GLU A 703 -45.89 10.60 7.37
CA GLU A 703 -47.29 11.05 7.41
C GLU A 703 -48.25 9.94 7.86
N ALA A 704 -48.08 8.71 7.35
CA ALA A 704 -48.91 7.58 7.73
C ALA A 704 -48.78 7.24 9.23
N ASN A 705 -47.56 7.27 9.77
CA ASN A 705 -47.29 7.04 11.20
C ASN A 705 -47.75 8.20 12.11
N ASN A 706 -47.73 9.44 11.61
CA ASN A 706 -48.18 10.62 12.37
C ASN A 706 -49.71 10.76 12.40
N ARG A 707 -50.45 10.07 11.54
CA ARG A 707 -51.92 10.04 11.56
C ARG A 707 -52.41 9.12 12.69
N SER A 708 -53.38 9.60 13.47
CA SER A 708 -53.92 8.86 14.62
C SER A 708 -54.47 7.47 14.21
N PRO A 709 -54.29 6.40 15.02
CA PRO A 709 -54.68 5.04 14.64
C PRO A 709 -56.11 4.94 14.08
N THR A 710 -56.20 4.48 12.84
CA THR A 710 -57.44 4.46 12.04
C THR A 710 -58.55 3.69 12.76
N THR A 711 -59.81 4.06 12.57
CA THR A 711 -60.95 3.42 13.25
C THR A 711 -60.99 1.91 13.07
N ALA A 712 -60.55 1.39 11.91
CA ALA A 712 -60.39 -0.04 11.67
C ALA A 712 -59.35 -0.71 12.59
N MET A 713 -58.21 -0.04 12.85
CA MET A 713 -57.16 -0.51 13.76
C MET A 713 -57.61 -0.44 15.22
N LYS A 714 -58.31 0.63 15.62
CA LYS A 714 -58.95 0.71 16.95
C LYS A 714 -59.97 -0.42 17.14
N ASN A 715 -60.87 -0.63 16.18
CA ASN A 715 -61.86 -1.71 16.20
C ASN A 715 -61.22 -3.11 16.20
N LEU A 716 -60.05 -3.28 15.56
CA LEU A 716 -59.28 -4.53 15.61
C LEU A 716 -58.68 -4.77 17.00
N VAL A 717 -58.08 -3.75 17.61
CA VAL A 717 -57.59 -3.81 19.00
C VAL A 717 -58.73 -4.07 19.99
N GLU A 718 -59.90 -3.44 19.79
CA GLU A 718 -61.10 -3.69 20.59
C GLU A 718 -61.60 -5.14 20.44
N ARG A 719 -61.62 -5.69 19.22
CA ARG A 719 -61.93 -7.11 18.99
C ARG A 719 -60.90 -8.03 19.65
N LEU A 720 -59.61 -7.74 19.55
CA LEU A 720 -58.54 -8.54 20.14
C LEU A 720 -58.60 -8.51 21.68
N LYS A 721 -58.88 -7.36 22.30
CA LYS A 721 -59.18 -7.26 23.74
C LYS A 721 -60.39 -8.09 24.14
N ASN A 722 -61.49 -8.00 23.38
CA ASN A 722 -62.70 -8.78 23.65
C ASN A 722 -62.48 -10.29 23.46
N GLN A 723 -61.69 -10.70 22.46
CA GLN A 723 -61.27 -12.08 22.27
C GLN A 723 -60.35 -12.56 23.40
N LEU A 724 -59.42 -11.73 23.88
CA LEU A 724 -58.57 -12.03 25.03
C LEU A 724 -59.41 -12.21 26.29
N ALA A 725 -60.30 -11.27 26.62
CA ALA A 725 -61.21 -11.36 27.77
C ALA A 725 -62.16 -12.56 27.68
N LEU A 726 -62.58 -12.95 26.47
CA LEU A 726 -63.38 -14.17 26.24
C LEU A 726 -62.52 -15.43 26.39
N LYS A 727 -61.24 -15.41 26.00
CA LYS A 727 -60.28 -16.49 26.23
C LYS A 727 -59.89 -16.63 27.69
N GLU A 728 -59.75 -15.53 28.44
CA GLU A 728 -59.60 -15.53 29.90
C GLU A 728 -60.84 -16.08 30.60
N LYS A 729 -62.05 -15.75 30.13
CA LYS A 729 -63.29 -16.35 30.63
C LYS A 729 -63.34 -17.85 30.33
N GLN A 730 -62.94 -18.28 29.12
CA GLN A 730 -62.82 -19.70 28.79
C GLN A 730 -61.76 -20.40 29.64
N GLN A 731 -60.60 -19.77 29.90
CA GLN A 731 -59.55 -20.30 30.76
C GLN A 731 -60.04 -20.41 32.21
N LYS A 732 -60.70 -19.38 32.76
CA LYS A 732 -61.29 -19.41 34.12
C LYS A 732 -62.40 -20.46 34.22
N ALA A 733 -63.22 -20.63 33.19
CA ALA A 733 -64.23 -21.69 33.11
C ALA A 733 -63.59 -23.09 33.02
N LEU A 734 -62.52 -23.26 32.23
CA LEU A 734 -61.77 -24.52 32.15
C LEU A 734 -60.98 -24.82 33.44
N SER A 735 -60.43 -23.81 34.12
CA SER A 735 -59.80 -23.97 35.43
C SER A 735 -60.82 -24.28 36.52
N LYS A 736 -62.04 -23.71 36.44
CA LYS A 736 -63.16 -24.07 37.33
C LYS A 736 -63.64 -25.48 37.03
N ALA A 737 -63.83 -25.86 35.77
CA ALA A 737 -64.19 -27.21 35.36
C ALA A 737 -63.08 -28.24 35.67
N LEU A 738 -61.80 -27.85 35.69
CA LEU A 738 -60.69 -28.70 36.14
C LEU A 738 -60.59 -28.77 37.67
N LEU A 739 -61.07 -27.76 38.40
CA LEU A 739 -61.24 -27.83 39.86
C LEU A 739 -62.47 -28.66 40.23
N GLU A 740 -63.54 -28.57 39.46
CA GLU A 740 -64.76 -29.38 39.60
C GLU A 740 -64.49 -30.82 39.19
N LEU A 741 -63.84 -31.09 38.06
CA LEU A 741 -63.37 -32.43 37.68
C LEU A 741 -62.32 -32.98 38.67
N ARG A 742 -61.49 -32.12 39.29
CA ARG A 742 -60.62 -32.55 40.40
C ARG A 742 -61.41 -32.86 41.66
N ALA A 743 -62.41 -32.06 42.01
CA ALA A 743 -63.29 -32.30 43.15
C ALA A 743 -64.16 -33.54 42.93
N GLU A 744 -64.60 -33.81 41.70
CA GLU A 744 -65.29 -35.02 41.27
C GLU A 744 -64.34 -36.21 41.22
N MET A 745 -63.08 -36.06 40.79
CA MET A 745 -62.08 -37.13 40.87
C MET A 745 -61.62 -37.38 42.31
N THR A 746 -61.55 -36.38 43.19
CA THR A 746 -61.28 -36.62 44.62
C THR A 746 -62.51 -37.16 45.31
N ALA A 747 -63.72 -36.70 45.01
CA ALA A 747 -64.96 -37.29 45.53
C ALA A 747 -65.21 -38.69 44.97
N ALA A 748 -64.83 -38.98 43.73
CA ALA A 748 -64.87 -40.32 43.15
C ALA A 748 -63.74 -41.20 43.68
N ALA A 749 -62.54 -40.66 43.93
CA ALA A 749 -61.48 -41.37 44.63
C ALA A 749 -61.80 -41.58 46.11
N GLU A 750 -62.54 -40.68 46.76
CA GLU A 750 -63.05 -40.82 48.14
C GLU A 750 -64.21 -41.80 48.17
N GLN A 751 -65.16 -41.73 47.25
CA GLN A 751 -66.20 -42.75 47.05
C GLN A 751 -65.59 -44.10 46.67
N GLN A 752 -64.50 -44.14 45.92
CA GLN A 752 -63.77 -45.36 45.59
C GLN A 752 -62.85 -45.81 46.73
N ILE A 753 -62.37 -44.92 47.61
CA ILE A 753 -61.69 -45.27 48.86
C ILE A 753 -62.70 -45.73 49.92
N ILE A 754 -63.92 -45.19 49.95
CA ILE A 754 -65.05 -45.63 50.77
C ILE A 754 -65.63 -46.94 50.21
N SER A 755 -65.65 -47.12 48.89
CA SER A 755 -66.01 -48.37 48.23
C SER A 755 -64.92 -49.42 48.36
N VAL A 756 -63.63 -49.05 48.37
CA VAL A 756 -62.51 -49.95 48.65
C VAL A 756 -62.32 -50.14 50.16
N ALA A 757 -62.84 -49.26 51.02
CA ALA A 757 -62.92 -49.43 52.47
C ALA A 757 -64.09 -50.34 52.84
N SER A 758 -65.26 -50.19 52.23
CA SER A 758 -66.41 -51.09 52.42
C SER A 758 -66.21 -52.41 51.68
N GLN A 759 -65.53 -52.43 50.51
CA GLN A 759 -64.99 -53.65 49.93
C GLN A 759 -63.81 -54.20 50.73
N LYS A 760 -63.09 -53.42 51.55
CA LYS A 760 -62.11 -53.93 52.52
C LYS A 760 -62.76 -54.41 53.81
N GLU A 761 -63.89 -53.87 54.26
CA GLU A 761 -64.67 -54.43 55.36
C GLU A 761 -65.39 -55.69 54.89
N ALA A 762 -65.90 -55.72 53.66
CA ALA A 762 -66.37 -56.94 53.01
C ALA A 762 -65.22 -57.93 52.78
N HIS A 763 -64.04 -57.50 52.30
CA HIS A 763 -62.86 -58.36 52.20
C HIS A 763 -62.25 -58.70 53.55
N MET A 764 -62.49 -57.95 54.64
CA MET A 764 -61.99 -58.27 55.98
C MET A 764 -62.97 -59.18 56.70
N ASN A 765 -64.27 -59.05 56.47
CA ASN A 765 -65.26 -60.05 56.88
C ASN A 765 -65.09 -61.34 56.06
N VAL A 766 -64.84 -61.25 54.76
CA VAL A 766 -64.49 -62.39 53.90
C VAL A 766 -63.09 -62.92 54.25
N GLN A 767 -62.11 -62.10 54.64
CA GLN A 767 -60.80 -62.58 55.12
C GLN A 767 -60.91 -63.15 56.53
N GLN A 768 -61.81 -62.68 57.39
CA GLN A 768 -62.10 -63.32 58.69
C GLN A 768 -62.88 -64.62 58.50
N ILE A 769 -63.79 -64.70 57.53
CA ILE A 769 -64.46 -65.95 57.11
C ILE A 769 -63.46 -66.91 56.46
N VAL A 770 -62.55 -66.42 55.61
CA VAL A 770 -61.49 -67.21 54.98
C VAL A 770 -60.43 -67.59 55.99
N ASP A 771 -60.02 -66.75 56.95
CA ASP A 771 -59.07 -67.10 58.01
C ASP A 771 -59.71 -68.01 59.06
N LYS A 772 -61.03 -67.89 59.29
CA LYS A 772 -61.80 -68.84 60.09
C LYS A 772 -61.92 -70.18 59.36
N HIS A 773 -62.34 -70.20 58.10
CA HIS A 773 -62.35 -71.42 57.28
C HIS A 773 -60.95 -71.95 56.98
N THR A 774 -59.89 -71.14 57.05
CA THR A 774 -58.48 -71.55 56.88
C THR A 774 -57.85 -71.94 58.23
N LYS A 775 -58.49 -71.62 59.35
CA LYS A 775 -58.24 -72.25 60.67
C LYS A 775 -59.04 -73.54 60.83
N GLU A 776 -60.27 -73.61 60.33
CA GLU A 776 -61.09 -74.82 60.27
C GLU A 776 -60.55 -75.81 59.24
N LEU A 777 -60.04 -75.36 58.08
CA LEU A 777 -59.31 -76.21 57.13
C LEU A 777 -57.92 -76.56 57.67
N ARG A 778 -57.26 -75.72 58.49
CA ARG A 778 -56.04 -76.13 59.18
C ARG A 778 -56.32 -77.15 60.27
N SER A 779 -57.37 -76.99 61.08
CA SER A 779 -57.74 -77.99 62.08
C SER A 779 -58.28 -79.25 61.40
N GLN A 780 -58.96 -79.17 60.26
CA GLN A 780 -59.32 -80.33 59.44
C GLN A 780 -58.10 -80.97 58.78
N ILE A 781 -57.06 -80.22 58.42
CA ILE A 781 -55.78 -80.77 57.93
C ILE A 781 -54.96 -81.35 59.09
N GLU A 782 -55.06 -80.82 60.31
CA GLU A 782 -54.50 -81.42 61.51
C GLU A 782 -55.27 -82.69 61.89
N ASP A 783 -56.61 -82.66 61.95
CA ASP A 783 -57.49 -83.82 62.13
C ASP A 783 -57.32 -84.86 61.03
N LEU A 784 -57.10 -84.48 59.76
CA LEU A 784 -56.81 -85.39 58.65
C LEU A 784 -55.36 -85.88 58.69
N ASN A 785 -54.40 -85.12 59.23
CA ASN A 785 -53.06 -85.61 59.52
C ASN A 785 -53.07 -86.57 60.72
N ASP A 786 -53.92 -86.33 61.73
CA ASP A 786 -54.10 -87.17 62.90
C ASP A 786 -54.90 -88.43 62.54
N GLN A 787 -55.87 -88.33 61.63
CA GLN A 787 -56.52 -89.47 60.99
C GLN A 787 -55.56 -90.20 60.06
N LEU A 788 -54.68 -89.52 59.31
CA LEU A 788 -53.59 -90.17 58.58
C LEU A 788 -52.58 -90.82 59.51
N LEU A 789 -52.32 -90.27 60.70
CA LEU A 789 -51.44 -90.87 61.71
C LEU A 789 -52.11 -92.12 62.29
N LYS A 790 -53.37 -92.03 62.70
CA LYS A 790 -54.20 -93.14 63.17
C LYS A 790 -54.40 -94.20 62.08
N LEU A 791 -54.54 -93.83 60.81
CA LEU A 791 -54.61 -94.75 59.66
C LEU A 791 -53.24 -95.32 59.31
N LYS A 792 -52.14 -94.61 59.54
CA LYS A 792 -50.75 -95.08 59.32
C LYS A 792 -50.30 -96.02 60.43
N ASP A 793 -50.75 -95.81 61.66
CA ASP A 793 -50.53 -96.72 62.79
C ASP A 793 -51.55 -97.88 62.78
N ALA A 794 -52.78 -97.68 62.28
CA ALA A 794 -53.66 -98.77 61.90
C ALA A 794 -53.12 -99.56 60.70
N LEU A 795 -52.41 -98.92 59.77
CA LEU A 795 -51.70 -99.58 58.67
C LEU A 795 -50.43 -100.31 59.17
N LYS A 796 -49.74 -99.83 60.22
CA LYS A 796 -48.70 -100.61 60.91
C LYS A 796 -49.33 -101.82 61.63
N LEU A 797 -50.42 -101.63 62.37
CA LEU A 797 -51.15 -102.73 63.02
C LEU A 797 -51.70 -103.73 61.98
N SER A 798 -52.16 -103.23 60.83
CA SER A 798 -52.57 -104.04 59.69
C SER A 798 -51.39 -104.75 59.07
N LYS A 799 -50.21 -104.12 58.94
CA LYS A 799 -48.98 -104.73 58.41
C LYS A 799 -48.34 -105.73 59.35
N ASN A 800 -48.48 -105.55 60.66
CA ASN A 800 -48.06 -106.52 61.66
C ASN A 800 -49.04 -107.70 61.74
N LYS A 801 -50.33 -107.47 61.45
CA LYS A 801 -51.31 -108.54 61.21
C LYS A 801 -51.13 -109.21 59.84
N GLU A 802 -50.70 -108.47 58.83
CA GLU A 802 -50.40 -108.98 57.49
C GLU A 802 -49.12 -109.81 57.52
N SER A 803 -48.11 -109.42 58.33
CA SER A 803 -46.93 -110.26 58.57
C SER A 803 -47.27 -111.49 59.40
N SER A 804 -48.07 -111.38 60.48
CA SER A 804 -48.50 -112.57 61.22
C SER A 804 -49.37 -113.49 60.37
N LEU A 805 -50.21 -112.93 59.48
CA LEU A 805 -50.95 -113.72 58.48
C LEU A 805 -50.05 -114.24 57.35
N LEU A 806 -48.87 -113.65 57.11
CA LEU A 806 -47.86 -114.19 56.21
C LEU A 806 -47.14 -115.38 56.87
N ASP A 807 -46.82 -115.27 58.16
CA ASP A 807 -46.26 -116.34 58.98
C ASP A 807 -47.27 -117.50 59.09
N ASP A 808 -48.54 -117.21 59.43
CA ASP A 808 -49.66 -118.18 59.40
C ASP A 808 -49.85 -118.79 58.00
N MET A 809 -49.71 -117.98 56.94
CA MET A 809 -49.79 -118.46 55.56
C MET A 809 -48.63 -119.39 55.22
N ASP A 810 -47.39 -119.07 55.62
CA ASP A 810 -46.23 -119.93 55.33
C ASP A 810 -46.21 -121.20 56.20
N ASP A 811 -46.77 -121.19 57.41
CA ASP A 811 -47.06 -122.41 58.16
C ASP A 811 -48.20 -123.23 57.51
N LEU A 812 -49.27 -122.60 57.03
CA LEU A 812 -50.29 -123.28 56.20
C LEU A 812 -49.71 -123.77 54.87
N ASN A 813 -48.71 -123.10 54.30
CA ASN A 813 -48.04 -123.47 53.06
C ASN A 813 -47.07 -124.64 53.29
N GLN A 814 -46.43 -124.70 54.47
CA GLN A 814 -45.71 -125.89 54.93
C GLN A 814 -46.66 -127.07 55.21
N GLU A 815 -47.81 -126.85 55.84
CA GLU A 815 -48.88 -127.85 55.97
C GLU A 815 -49.38 -128.32 54.59
N LEU A 816 -49.64 -127.39 53.68
CA LEU A 816 -50.07 -127.68 52.31
C LEU A 816 -49.00 -128.45 51.55
N GLN A 817 -47.71 -128.11 51.70
CA GLN A 817 -46.61 -128.91 51.16
C GLN A 817 -46.55 -130.32 51.77
N LYS A 818 -46.75 -130.46 53.09
CA LYS A 818 -46.81 -131.78 53.75
C LYS A 818 -47.99 -132.59 53.20
N LYS A 819 -49.16 -131.97 53.03
CA LYS A 819 -50.37 -132.59 52.45
C LYS A 819 -50.23 -132.88 50.95
N MET A 820 -49.57 -132.03 50.17
CA MET A 820 -49.27 -132.26 48.76
C MET A 820 -48.22 -133.35 48.55
N LYS A 821 -47.24 -133.49 49.45
CA LYS A 821 -46.29 -134.61 49.46
C LYS A 821 -46.98 -135.93 49.82
N ALA A 822 -47.96 -135.91 50.72
CA ALA A 822 -48.84 -137.06 50.96
C ALA A 822 -49.76 -137.36 49.75
N TYR A 823 -50.39 -136.33 49.18
CA TYR A 823 -51.30 -136.45 48.04
C TYR A 823 -50.59 -136.96 46.78
N THR A 824 -49.38 -136.48 46.46
CA THR A 824 -48.57 -137.01 45.34
C THR A 824 -48.03 -138.42 45.59
N LYS A 825 -47.90 -138.86 46.86
CA LYS A 825 -47.61 -140.26 47.18
C LYS A 825 -48.82 -141.16 46.89
N VAL A 826 -50.03 -140.72 47.27
CA VAL A 826 -51.30 -141.39 46.93
C VAL A 826 -51.58 -141.33 45.43
N LEU A 827 -51.26 -140.23 44.75
CA LEU A 827 -51.44 -140.08 43.31
C LEU A 827 -50.52 -141.03 42.53
N ARG A 828 -49.27 -141.21 42.97
CA ARG A 828 -48.38 -142.25 42.40
C ARG A 828 -48.93 -143.66 42.61
N GLN A 829 -49.44 -143.96 43.81
CA GLN A 829 -50.09 -145.25 44.07
C GLN A 829 -51.35 -145.46 43.19
N LYS A 830 -52.09 -144.39 42.88
CA LYS A 830 -53.19 -144.42 41.91
C LYS A 830 -52.66 -144.65 40.48
N ASP A 831 -51.67 -143.88 40.04
CA ASP A 831 -51.09 -143.99 38.69
C ASP A 831 -50.45 -145.36 38.44
N ASP A 832 -49.85 -145.98 39.47
CA ASP A 832 -49.26 -147.31 39.39
C ASP A 832 -50.35 -148.40 39.34
N MET A 833 -51.43 -148.29 40.12
CA MET A 833 -52.61 -149.17 39.95
C MET A 833 -53.32 -148.96 38.60
N GLU A 834 -53.32 -147.74 38.05
CA GLU A 834 -53.88 -147.47 36.71
C GLU A 834 -52.99 -148.03 35.58
N LYS A 835 -51.67 -148.17 35.79
CA LYS A 835 -50.77 -148.89 34.88
C LYS A 835 -51.05 -150.41 34.89
N GLU A 836 -51.22 -151.02 36.06
CA GLU A 836 -51.70 -152.42 36.15
C GLU A 836 -53.06 -152.59 35.45
N ASN A 837 -53.98 -151.65 35.63
CA ASN A 837 -55.27 -151.65 34.94
C ASN A 837 -55.15 -151.49 33.42
N GLU A 838 -54.21 -150.66 32.94
CA GLU A 838 -53.85 -150.51 31.52
C GLU A 838 -53.27 -151.82 30.94
N GLU A 839 -52.44 -152.56 31.68
CA GLU A 839 -51.88 -153.83 31.24
C GLU A 839 -52.92 -154.97 31.23
N LEU A 840 -53.79 -155.04 32.24
CA LEU A 840 -54.95 -155.94 32.24
C LEU A 840 -55.97 -155.61 31.13
N LYS A 841 -56.12 -154.33 30.77
CA LYS A 841 -56.88 -153.90 29.57
C LYS A 841 -56.17 -154.27 28.26
N LYS A 842 -54.84 -154.24 28.20
CA LYS A 842 -54.06 -154.69 27.02
C LYS A 842 -54.10 -156.20 26.84
N GLN A 843 -54.20 -156.99 27.92
CA GLN A 843 -54.49 -158.42 27.83
C GLN A 843 -55.91 -158.69 27.33
N ASN A 844 -56.94 -158.04 27.91
CA ASN A 844 -58.33 -158.18 27.43
C ASN A 844 -58.49 -157.81 25.94
N LYS A 845 -57.84 -156.73 25.49
CA LYS A 845 -57.84 -156.31 24.07
C LYS A 845 -57.21 -157.31 23.09
N ARG A 846 -56.59 -158.41 23.54
CA ARG A 846 -56.15 -159.53 22.68
C ARG A 846 -57.12 -160.71 22.62
N LEU A 847 -58.14 -160.77 23.49
CA LEU A 847 -59.12 -161.86 23.52
C LEU A 847 -60.47 -161.49 22.91
N THR A 848 -60.79 -160.19 22.78
CA THR A 848 -62.11 -159.71 22.32
C THR A 848 -62.13 -159.23 20.86
N SER A 849 -61.39 -159.89 19.96
CA SER A 849 -61.42 -159.61 18.50
C SER A 849 -61.65 -160.87 17.64
N SER A 850 -62.36 -161.86 18.18
CA SER A 850 -62.91 -162.99 17.40
C SER A 850 -64.43 -162.99 17.58
N ILE A 851 -65.13 -162.19 16.77
CA ILE A 851 -66.59 -162.12 16.77
C ILE A 851 -67.15 -163.17 15.82
N GLN A 852 -67.84 -164.16 16.38
CA GLN A 852 -69.00 -164.84 15.81
C GLN A 852 -69.76 -165.47 17.01
N SER A 853 -71.04 -165.16 17.28
CA SER A 853 -71.98 -164.28 16.56
C SER A 853 -73.21 -163.93 17.42
N LYS A 854 -73.94 -162.85 17.05
CA LYS A 854 -75.32 -162.50 17.48
C LYS A 854 -75.52 -162.06 18.95
N ALA A 855 -76.55 -161.29 19.32
CA ALA A 855 -77.41 -160.33 18.59
C ALA A 855 -78.23 -159.47 19.59
N ASP A 856 -78.75 -158.33 19.11
CA ASP A 856 -79.90 -157.52 19.61
C ASP A 856 -79.83 -156.98 21.07
N GLU A 857 -80.57 -155.94 21.50
CA GLU A 857 -81.68 -155.19 20.90
C GLU A 857 -81.58 -153.69 21.30
N GLN A 858 -81.87 -152.72 20.40
CA GLN A 858 -81.41 -151.32 20.58
C GLN A 858 -82.34 -150.25 19.94
N THR A 859 -83.31 -149.69 20.69
CA THR A 859 -84.03 -148.44 20.32
C THR A 859 -84.59 -147.67 21.52
N LEU A 860 -84.21 -146.39 21.70
CA LEU A 860 -85.11 -145.32 22.20
C LEU A 860 -84.59 -143.87 21.95
N ILE A 861 -83.94 -143.63 20.81
CA ILE A 861 -83.55 -142.27 20.39
C ILE A 861 -84.66 -141.68 19.53
N ASP A 862 -85.43 -140.71 20.05
CA ASP A 862 -85.85 -139.51 19.27
C ASP A 862 -86.60 -138.40 20.06
N GLU A 863 -87.21 -138.70 21.20
CA GLU A 863 -88.35 -137.87 21.68
C GLU A 863 -88.02 -136.62 22.52
N LEU A 864 -86.99 -136.63 23.38
CA LEU A 864 -86.86 -135.65 24.47
C LEU A 864 -85.98 -134.41 24.21
N GLN A 865 -85.69 -134.07 22.95
CA GLN A 865 -85.09 -132.77 22.58
C GLN A 865 -85.99 -131.87 21.71
N ARG A 866 -87.21 -132.32 21.33
CA ARG A 866 -88.09 -131.58 20.40
C ARG A 866 -89.23 -130.78 21.03
N LYS A 867 -89.35 -130.78 22.36
CA LYS A 867 -90.27 -129.92 23.14
C LYS A 867 -89.55 -129.41 24.39
N ILE A 868 -89.04 -128.17 24.49
CA ILE A 868 -89.29 -126.94 23.71
C ILE A 868 -90.76 -126.50 23.75
N LYS A 869 -91.01 -125.44 24.51
CA LYS A 869 -91.92 -124.32 24.18
C LYS A 869 -93.34 -124.66 23.67
N LYS A 870 -93.88 -125.81 24.07
CA LYS A 870 -95.29 -125.96 24.44
C LYS A 870 -95.33 -126.12 25.97
N MET A 871 -95.00 -125.04 26.69
CA MET A 871 -95.96 -124.10 27.31
C MET A 871 -96.33 -124.64 28.71
N GLU A 872 -96.70 -123.87 29.73
CA GLU A 872 -97.49 -122.62 29.76
C GLU A 872 -98.93 -122.77 29.21
N ILE A 873 -99.34 -124.02 28.98
CA ILE A 873 -100.71 -124.47 29.16
C ILE A 873 -100.56 -125.84 29.84
N GLU A 874 -100.61 -125.95 31.16
CA GLU A 874 -100.99 -124.93 32.17
C GLU A 874 -100.45 -125.35 33.55
N LEU A 875 -100.85 -124.66 34.63
CA LEU A 875 -100.99 -125.17 36.02
C LEU A 875 -100.00 -126.29 36.46
N GLY A 876 -99.00 -126.07 37.31
CA GLY A 876 -99.13 -125.47 38.65
C GLY A 876 -99.56 -126.50 39.71
N LYS A 877 -99.23 -126.23 40.99
CA LYS A 877 -99.59 -126.99 42.23
C LYS A 877 -98.82 -128.29 42.54
N LYS A 878 -98.38 -128.36 43.82
CA LYS A 878 -98.24 -129.56 44.69
C LYS A 878 -97.13 -130.57 44.36
N SER A 879 -96.73 -131.46 45.28
CA SER A 879 -97.04 -131.59 46.73
C SER A 879 -95.70 -131.75 47.50
N ASP A 880 -95.50 -131.16 48.67
CA ASP A 880 -95.97 -131.58 50.01
C ASP A 880 -95.33 -132.90 50.52
N GLU A 881 -94.76 -132.80 51.74
CA GLU A 881 -94.71 -133.80 52.82
C GLU A 881 -94.16 -135.24 52.62
N SER A 882 -92.97 -135.49 53.19
CA SER A 882 -92.68 -136.69 54.01
C SER A 882 -91.53 -136.36 54.97
N GLU A 883 -91.73 -136.24 56.29
CA GLU A 883 -91.67 -137.34 57.29
C GLU A 883 -90.26 -137.94 57.53
N LYS A 884 -89.80 -138.23 58.76
CA LYS A 884 -90.22 -137.79 60.12
C LYS A 884 -89.11 -138.20 61.14
N LYS A 885 -89.19 -137.63 62.36
CA LYS A 885 -88.90 -138.22 63.71
C LYS A 885 -88.07 -139.53 63.80
N ASN A 886 -87.21 -139.75 64.81
CA ASN A 886 -87.33 -139.47 66.26
C ASN A 886 -85.92 -139.68 66.91
N LEU A 887 -85.58 -139.77 68.22
CA LEU A 887 -86.13 -139.86 69.60
C LEU A 887 -85.11 -139.06 70.50
N ARG A 888 -85.44 -138.31 71.57
CA ARG A 888 -85.70 -138.69 72.99
C ARG A 888 -84.54 -139.38 73.74
N GLU A 889 -84.33 -139.21 75.06
CA GLU A 889 -84.77 -138.28 76.16
C GLU A 889 -83.90 -138.67 77.40
N ASP A 890 -83.75 -138.00 78.55
CA ASP A 890 -84.31 -136.78 79.17
C ASP A 890 -83.41 -136.33 80.39
N ARG A 891 -83.62 -135.12 80.95
CA ARG A 891 -83.40 -134.75 82.40
C ARG A 891 -81.96 -134.72 83.01
N VAL A 892 -81.63 -134.05 84.16
CA VAL A 892 -82.41 -133.23 85.13
C VAL A 892 -81.53 -132.20 85.94
N LEU A 893 -82.15 -131.07 86.36
CA LEU A 893 -81.88 -130.13 87.51
C LEU A 893 -80.47 -129.59 87.89
N LYS A 894 -80.48 -128.27 88.22
CA LYS A 894 -79.84 -127.53 89.36
C LYS A 894 -78.35 -127.76 89.70
N VAL A 895 -77.58 -126.73 90.06
CA VAL A 895 -77.89 -125.31 90.37
C VAL A 895 -77.28 -124.38 89.34
#